data_AF-A0A495JGB2-F1
#
_entry.id   AF-A0A495JGB2-F1
#
_cell.length_a   1.000
_cell.length_b   1.000
_cell.length_c   1.000
_cell.angle_alpha   90.00
_cell.angle_beta   90.00
_cell.angle_gamma   90.00
#
_symmetry.space_group_name_H-M   'P 1'
#
loop_
_entity.id
_entity.type
_entity.pdbx_description
1 polymer ?
#
loop_
_entity_poly.entity_id
_entity_poly.type
_entity_poly.pdbx_seq_one_letter_code
_entity_poly.pdbx_strand_id
1 'polypeptide(L)'
;MNSRIRRGRRLRRTVALLAALPLVVTGLVAPSVAVADPGSGLRQLEFLDRGLVAVKVDGGVYLSWRFLGDEPDDVAYRVYRDNKLVATVTGSSNYTDAAGTATSAYRVAAIVNGVTRPKSAAATPLSQQYQDIQLKQPPAAITPVLETYPTTVSGKQYEPVNMDLLRHIREAHENPAGVTETEFAALIAPFRTYFNDPSWAPKNPFGTRSTWKGGDRYGISDKLFAELDKAFTRYVDELDRGPKLAYAKNPDGTLRTNTATYSANDASVGDLDGDGSYELILKWDPSDSKDSSAYGFTAPAIIDAYKLDGTLLWRVNVGYNIRAGAHDTQLVVADFNGDGRSELIIKTADGTTTGKVLADGSYQVRDVVGDKQATADKIQSYIRGGDEAKLDKFTDAMNTYSVSWVLPGGNTPPEQNVRQWGKVYTYGPIGTSNEYLTAFDGATGRVLDTVDYAFPYGEPNWGAAPVDHRGAFFKAEIDPYWQNPQTRWGHFPWGDPQGNRSNRFLAGVAYLDGVHPSAIMARGYYAKTTVAAYSMRGDKLVLGNTFDSDRLPDPKVGEERGVHSLMVADVDGDAKDEIVYGAMVLDDNLAIKTVGNTWFPSPPPATNVDLTPQIKNPDENAKFVYLAHGDAMHVGDLNPDRPGPEVFLVQEAWNAWQDAKDRAGNTVDGVRPGGGVYDPVTGELMTAFYAGKDNGRGAADNIDPNSPGAEYWSNGSVYSAVTGERLYGAGNLPQNFLIYWDGDLTRELLDSNRISKANTDYTTRPSTVNKTDLLVATDASSNNGSKSTPTLTADLFGDWREELVLRVGNDKLRLYTTTIPTEHKIRTLMHDPQYRNQVACENITYNQPPHPSFYLDPAYPLPARRTDINVAKK
;
A
#
# COMPACT_ATOMS: atom_id res chain seq x y z
N MET A 1 -13.92 -22.89 -54.43
CA MET A 1 -13.64 -21.79 -55.38
C MET A 1 -13.41 -20.53 -54.55
N ASN A 2 -12.14 -20.26 -54.22
CA ASN A 2 -11.26 -19.22 -54.82
C ASN A 2 -11.69 -17.79 -54.41
N SER A 3 -10.86 -16.91 -53.84
CA SER A 3 -9.39 -16.86 -53.81
C SER A 3 -8.86 -15.89 -52.73
N ARG A 4 -7.69 -16.27 -52.19
CA ARG A 4 -6.81 -15.53 -51.27
C ARG A 4 -6.13 -14.32 -51.91
N ILE A 5 -5.73 -13.32 -51.11
CA ILE A 5 -4.55 -12.48 -51.39
C ILE A 5 -3.71 -12.31 -50.11
N ARG A 6 -2.51 -12.91 -50.11
CA ARG A 6 -1.36 -12.60 -49.24
C ARG A 6 -0.42 -11.67 -50.01
N ARG A 7 0.24 -10.70 -49.35
CA ARG A 7 1.46 -10.05 -49.87
C ARG A 7 2.57 -10.12 -48.82
N GLY A 8 3.63 -10.84 -49.17
CA GLY A 8 4.92 -10.81 -48.49
C GLY A 8 5.85 -9.75 -49.10
N ARG A 9 6.81 -9.26 -48.31
CA ARG A 9 7.96 -8.48 -48.80
C ARG A 9 9.24 -9.29 -48.54
N ARG A 10 9.99 -9.53 -49.62
CA ARG A 10 11.30 -10.21 -49.64
C ARG A 10 12.42 -9.20 -49.43
N LEU A 11 13.41 -9.62 -48.63
CA LEU A 11 14.76 -9.06 -48.55
C LEU A 11 15.44 -9.00 -49.93
N ARG A 12 16.21 -7.93 -50.16
CA ARG A 12 17.34 -7.92 -51.10
C ARG A 12 18.59 -7.47 -50.34
N ARG A 13 19.59 -8.35 -50.31
CA ARG A 13 20.97 -8.06 -49.90
C ARG A 13 21.70 -7.41 -51.07
N THR A 14 22.39 -6.31 -50.83
CA THR A 14 23.40 -5.76 -51.74
C THR A 14 24.71 -5.69 -50.96
N VAL A 15 25.72 -6.41 -51.45
CA VAL A 15 27.10 -6.41 -50.94
C VAL A 15 27.84 -5.29 -51.68
N ALA A 16 28.51 -4.41 -50.94
CA ALA A 16 29.51 -3.51 -51.48
C ALA A 16 30.76 -3.56 -50.59
N LEU A 17 31.86 -4.08 -51.15
CA LEU A 17 33.22 -3.96 -50.62
C LEU A 17 33.67 -2.50 -50.74
N LEU A 18 34.29 -1.95 -49.69
CA LEU A 18 35.21 -0.82 -49.82
C LEU A 18 36.33 -0.94 -48.79
N ALA A 19 37.54 -0.61 -49.26
CA ALA A 19 38.83 -0.96 -48.72
C ALA A 19 39.25 -0.16 -47.48
N ALA A 20 40.12 -0.77 -46.67
CA ALA A 20 40.75 -0.21 -45.48
C ALA A 20 42.02 0.58 -45.81
N LEU A 21 42.26 1.68 -45.08
CA LEU A 21 43.58 2.21 -44.66
C LEU A 21 43.37 3.16 -43.45
N PRO A 22 44.34 3.27 -42.52
CA PRO A 22 44.09 3.61 -41.12
C PRO A 22 44.20 5.11 -40.84
N LEU A 23 43.28 5.63 -40.03
CA LEU A 23 43.45 6.92 -39.36
C LEU A 23 43.84 6.64 -37.90
N VAL A 24 45.05 7.02 -37.53
CA VAL A 24 45.52 7.01 -36.14
C VAL A 24 44.75 8.11 -35.40
N VAL A 25 43.80 7.70 -34.57
CA VAL A 25 43.16 8.55 -33.57
C VAL A 25 43.68 8.10 -32.22
N THR A 26 44.38 9.01 -31.53
CA THR A 26 44.77 8.89 -30.13
C THR A 26 43.50 8.71 -29.29
N GLY A 27 43.27 7.49 -28.78
CA GLY A 27 42.15 7.19 -27.91
C GLY A 27 42.31 7.87 -26.55
N LEU A 28 41.39 8.76 -26.20
CA LEU A 28 40.98 8.87 -24.81
C LEU A 28 40.26 7.57 -24.46
N VAL A 29 40.76 6.88 -23.45
CA VAL A 29 40.10 5.73 -22.84
C VAL A 29 38.82 6.25 -22.17
N ALA A 30 37.67 6.00 -22.80
CA ALA A 30 36.41 5.99 -22.07
C ALA A 30 36.45 4.82 -21.08
N PRO A 31 35.98 4.99 -19.83
CA PRO A 31 35.88 3.86 -18.91
C PRO A 31 34.98 2.81 -19.56
N SER A 32 35.49 1.59 -19.64
CA SER A 32 34.72 0.43 -20.06
C SER A 32 33.57 0.25 -19.09
N VAL A 33 32.34 0.37 -19.59
CA VAL A 33 31.14 -0.15 -18.93
C VAL A 33 31.40 -1.64 -18.71
N ALA A 34 31.52 -2.05 -17.45
CA ALA A 34 31.54 -3.47 -17.11
C ALA A 34 30.19 -4.04 -17.53
N VAL A 35 30.23 -4.98 -18.46
CA VAL A 35 29.08 -5.85 -18.72
C VAL A 35 28.93 -6.71 -17.47
N ALA A 36 27.74 -6.71 -16.87
CA ALA A 36 27.38 -7.54 -15.74
C ALA A 36 27.88 -8.98 -15.93
N ASP A 37 28.50 -9.52 -14.87
CA ASP A 37 28.90 -10.91 -14.79
C ASP A 37 27.66 -11.80 -15.10
N PRO A 38 27.72 -12.77 -16.02
CA PRO A 38 26.65 -13.76 -16.14
C PRO A 38 26.46 -14.43 -14.78
N GLY A 39 25.35 -14.08 -14.11
CA GLY A 39 25.20 -14.08 -12.66
C GLY A 39 25.68 -15.33 -11.92
N SER A 40 26.26 -15.09 -10.75
CA SER A 40 26.73 -16.08 -9.77
C SER A 40 25.65 -17.05 -9.26
N GLY A 41 24.38 -16.86 -9.63
CA GLY A 41 23.22 -17.56 -9.08
C GLY A 41 22.87 -17.12 -7.65
N LEU A 42 23.47 -16.01 -7.17
CA LEU A 42 23.28 -15.45 -5.84
C LEU A 42 22.44 -14.17 -5.91
N ARG A 43 21.67 -13.86 -4.87
CA ARG A 43 20.86 -12.64 -4.78
C ARG A 43 21.72 -11.39 -4.95
N GLN A 44 21.38 -10.56 -5.92
CA GLN A 44 21.97 -9.23 -6.10
C GLN A 44 21.66 -8.37 -4.86
N LEU A 45 22.66 -7.63 -4.37
CA LEU A 45 22.48 -6.59 -3.35
C LEU A 45 23.31 -5.36 -3.73
N GLU A 46 22.89 -4.20 -3.22
CA GLU A 46 23.51 -2.91 -3.50
C GLU A 46 24.99 -2.89 -3.12
N PHE A 47 25.79 -2.15 -3.89
CA PHE A 47 27.11 -1.74 -3.40
C PHE A 47 26.86 -0.70 -2.31
N LEU A 48 27.39 -0.92 -1.11
CA LEU A 48 27.35 0.05 -0.03
C LEU A 48 28.75 0.47 0.38
N ASP A 49 28.93 1.78 0.57
CA ASP A 49 30.16 2.31 1.13
C ASP A 49 30.23 2.01 2.64
N ARG A 50 31.26 2.54 3.31
CA ARG A 50 31.45 2.26 4.75
C ARG A 50 30.37 2.87 5.64
N GLY A 51 29.55 3.81 5.14
CA GLY A 51 28.54 4.50 5.93
C GLY A 51 29.10 5.14 7.19
N LEU A 52 30.36 5.60 7.18
CA LEU A 52 31.01 6.08 8.40
C LEU A 52 30.32 7.36 8.87
N VAL A 53 29.73 7.31 10.06
CA VAL A 53 29.20 8.49 10.76
C VAL A 53 30.01 8.76 12.02
N ALA A 54 30.16 10.04 12.33
CA ALA A 54 30.80 10.53 13.54
C ALA A 54 29.85 11.51 14.22
N VAL A 55 29.66 11.39 15.53
CA VAL A 55 28.76 12.25 16.31
C VAL A 55 29.48 12.75 17.55
N LYS A 56 29.43 14.05 17.80
CA LYS A 56 29.95 14.61 19.04
C LYS A 56 29.05 14.18 20.19
N VAL A 57 29.65 13.58 21.21
CA VAL A 57 28.99 13.15 22.46
C VAL A 57 29.71 13.74 23.67
N ASP A 58 29.11 13.59 24.85
CA ASP A 58 29.82 13.86 26.10
C ASP A 58 31.00 12.89 26.24
N GLY A 59 32.18 13.44 26.53
CA GLY A 59 33.40 12.64 26.70
C GLY A 59 34.13 12.24 25.42
N GLY A 60 33.70 12.63 24.21
CA GLY A 60 34.46 12.36 22.99
C GLY A 60 33.69 12.50 21.68
N VAL A 61 34.04 11.68 20.69
CA VAL A 61 33.29 11.50 19.44
C VAL A 61 32.92 10.03 19.31
N TYR A 62 31.63 9.76 19.19
CA TYR A 62 31.08 8.45 18.87
C TYR A 62 31.19 8.21 17.36
N LEU A 63 31.56 7.00 16.95
CA LEU A 63 31.72 6.59 15.56
C LEU A 63 30.99 5.27 15.37
N SER A 64 30.30 5.11 14.25
CA SER A 64 29.78 3.83 13.78
C SER A 64 29.94 3.71 12.27
N TRP A 65 30.04 2.47 11.78
CA TRP A 65 30.22 2.17 10.37
C TRP A 65 29.70 0.79 10.02
N ARG A 66 29.43 0.57 8.73
CA ARG A 66 28.80 -0.67 8.27
C ARG A 66 29.79 -1.82 8.41
N PHE A 67 29.31 -2.96 8.88
CA PHE A 67 29.94 -4.24 8.62
C PHE A 67 29.28 -4.84 7.37
N LEU A 68 30.02 -4.92 6.26
CA LEU A 68 29.44 -5.23 4.95
C LEU A 68 29.15 -6.73 4.79
N GLY A 69 28.22 -7.05 3.90
CA GLY A 69 27.66 -8.40 3.73
C GLY A 69 28.71 -9.43 3.32
N ASP A 70 29.68 -9.01 2.50
CA ASP A 70 30.73 -9.86 1.93
C ASP A 70 32.01 -9.94 2.79
N GLU A 71 32.12 -9.13 3.84
CA GLU A 71 33.26 -9.14 4.76
C GLU A 71 33.25 -10.41 5.64
N PRO A 72 34.41 -11.02 5.94
CA PRO A 72 34.48 -12.20 6.80
C PRO A 72 34.14 -11.88 8.26
N ASP A 73 33.66 -12.87 9.02
CA ASP A 73 33.22 -12.69 10.42
C ASP A 73 34.34 -12.16 11.34
N ASP A 74 35.59 -12.51 11.04
CA ASP A 74 36.77 -12.09 11.79
C ASP A 74 37.33 -10.73 11.36
N VAL A 75 36.64 -9.99 10.48
CA VAL A 75 37.08 -8.66 10.04
C VAL A 75 37.28 -7.73 11.24
N ALA A 76 38.37 -6.95 11.18
CA ALA A 76 38.71 -5.91 12.14
C ALA A 76 38.81 -4.55 11.44
N TYR A 77 38.79 -3.46 12.19
CA TYR A 77 38.75 -2.10 11.65
C TYR A 77 39.81 -1.21 12.29
N ARG A 78 40.58 -0.52 11.46
CA ARG A 78 41.46 0.57 11.89
C ARG A 78 40.72 1.89 11.83
N VAL A 79 40.65 2.59 12.96
CA VAL A 79 40.04 3.92 13.07
C VAL A 79 41.14 4.96 13.01
N TYR A 80 41.00 5.92 12.11
CA TYR A 80 41.94 7.03 11.93
C TYR A 80 41.27 8.35 12.27
N ARG A 81 41.92 9.17 13.09
CA ARG A 81 41.59 10.59 13.30
C ARG A 81 42.68 11.46 12.70
N ASP A 82 42.33 12.39 11.82
CA ASP A 82 43.26 13.30 11.14
C ASP A 82 44.45 12.54 10.50
N ASN A 83 44.10 11.42 9.84
CA ASN A 83 45.02 10.45 9.24
C ASN A 83 45.94 9.66 10.19
N LYS A 84 45.84 9.84 11.51
CA LYS A 84 46.58 9.06 12.53
C LYS A 84 45.72 7.91 13.04
N LEU A 85 46.32 6.72 13.17
CA LEU A 85 45.64 5.58 13.78
C LEU A 85 45.36 5.87 15.25
N VAL A 86 44.11 5.72 15.69
CA VAL A 86 43.69 5.92 17.09
C VAL A 86 43.17 4.64 17.72
N ALA A 87 42.62 3.69 16.95
CA ALA A 87 42.15 2.41 17.46
C ALA A 87 42.20 1.29 16.40
N THR A 88 42.22 0.04 16.87
CA THR A 88 41.89 -1.15 16.08
C THR A 88 40.74 -1.88 16.79
N VAL A 89 39.61 -2.04 16.13
CA VAL A 89 38.36 -2.57 16.68
C VAL A 89 38.04 -3.92 16.04
N THR A 90 37.69 -4.93 16.83
CA THR A 90 37.46 -6.32 16.35
C THR A 90 36.07 -6.84 16.67
N GLY A 91 35.49 -6.43 17.81
CA GLY A 91 34.24 -6.99 18.35
C GLY A 91 32.98 -6.20 18.03
N SER A 92 33.09 -5.00 17.45
CA SER A 92 31.97 -4.16 17.04
C SER A 92 32.33 -3.39 15.76
N SER A 93 31.36 -2.66 15.20
CA SER A 93 31.59 -1.69 14.14
C SER A 93 31.27 -0.26 14.61
N ASN A 94 31.58 0.01 15.87
CA ASN A 94 31.52 1.33 16.49
C ASN A 94 32.75 1.60 17.37
N TYR A 95 32.96 2.87 17.75
CA TYR A 95 34.04 3.28 18.64
C TYR A 95 33.79 4.68 19.22
N THR A 96 34.11 4.88 20.49
CA THR A 96 34.11 6.23 21.10
C THR A 96 35.55 6.71 21.29
N ASP A 97 35.94 7.73 20.52
CA ASP A 97 37.24 8.40 20.66
C ASP A 97 37.16 9.52 21.69
N ALA A 98 37.70 9.28 22.88
CA ALA A 98 37.70 10.25 23.98
C ALA A 98 38.50 11.53 23.68
N ALA A 99 39.46 11.47 22.75
CA ALA A 99 40.28 12.62 22.36
C ALA A 99 39.74 13.33 21.10
N GLY A 100 38.61 12.88 20.57
CA GLY A 100 37.93 13.46 19.41
C GLY A 100 37.33 14.84 19.70
N THR A 101 37.35 15.70 18.69
CA THR A 101 36.75 17.05 18.72
C THR A 101 35.78 17.24 17.55
N ALA A 102 34.94 18.28 17.60
CA ALA A 102 34.01 18.60 16.52
C ALA A 102 34.69 18.93 15.16
N THR A 103 36.00 19.24 15.16
CA THR A 103 36.77 19.54 13.94
C THR A 103 37.63 18.37 13.48
N SER A 104 37.58 17.23 14.17
CA SER A 104 38.32 16.03 13.79
C SER A 104 37.80 15.46 12.48
N ALA A 105 38.67 14.84 11.68
CA ALA A 105 38.28 14.10 10.48
C ALA A 105 38.55 12.60 10.65
N TYR A 106 37.51 11.78 10.57
CA TYR A 106 37.60 10.34 10.79
C TYR A 106 37.57 9.53 9.49
N ARG A 107 38.30 8.42 9.47
CA ARG A 107 38.26 7.41 8.42
C ARG A 107 38.40 6.02 9.03
N VAL A 108 37.78 5.02 8.42
CA VAL A 108 37.90 3.61 8.82
C VAL A 108 38.50 2.79 7.68
N ALA A 109 39.34 1.82 8.01
CA ALA A 109 39.86 0.84 7.05
C ALA A 109 39.68 -0.58 7.60
N ALA A 110 39.00 -1.45 6.85
CA ALA A 110 38.85 -2.85 7.19
C ALA A 110 40.19 -3.61 7.09
N ILE A 111 40.39 -4.60 7.95
CA ILE A 111 41.47 -5.58 7.89
C ILE A 111 40.81 -6.91 7.51
N VAL A 112 40.98 -7.32 6.26
CA VAL A 112 40.42 -8.55 5.72
C VAL A 112 41.55 -9.51 5.42
N ASN A 113 41.53 -10.71 6.01
CA ASN A 113 42.60 -11.71 5.87
C ASN A 113 43.99 -11.14 6.16
N GLY A 114 44.12 -10.34 7.21
CA GLY A 114 45.37 -9.67 7.62
C GLY A 114 45.79 -8.47 6.74
N VAL A 115 45.06 -8.15 5.67
CA VAL A 115 45.37 -7.05 4.76
C VAL A 115 44.48 -5.84 5.05
N THR A 116 45.09 -4.69 5.31
CA THR A 116 44.36 -3.41 5.46
C THR A 116 43.86 -2.92 4.10
N ARG A 117 42.55 -2.76 3.98
CA ARG A 117 41.84 -2.21 2.82
C ARG A 117 41.99 -0.68 2.74
N PRO A 118 41.62 -0.05 1.60
CA PRO A 118 41.59 1.40 1.50
C PRO A 118 40.73 2.04 2.61
N LYS A 119 41.11 3.25 3.03
CA LYS A 119 40.34 4.04 3.98
C LYS A 119 39.01 4.50 3.35
N SER A 120 37.94 4.54 4.14
CA SER A 120 36.65 5.14 3.79
C SER A 120 36.80 6.62 3.41
N ALA A 121 35.72 7.20 2.88
CA ALA A 121 35.53 8.65 2.86
C ALA A 121 35.70 9.24 4.28
N ALA A 122 36.06 10.52 4.34
CA ALA A 122 36.21 11.20 5.63
C ALA A 122 34.85 11.60 6.19
N ALA A 123 34.63 11.34 7.47
CA ALA A 123 33.49 11.83 8.22
C ALA A 123 33.93 12.93 9.20
N THR A 124 33.19 14.04 9.23
CA THR A 124 33.34 15.08 10.25
C THR A 124 32.22 14.94 11.27
N PRO A 125 32.50 15.07 12.58
CA PRO A 125 31.49 14.88 13.61
C PRO A 125 30.28 15.80 13.45
N LEU A 126 29.09 15.22 13.45
CA LEU A 126 27.83 15.93 13.66
C LEU A 126 27.84 16.55 15.06
N SER A 127 27.27 17.74 15.19
CA SER A 127 27.18 18.45 16.48
C SER A 127 26.09 17.88 17.40
N GLN A 128 25.18 17.08 16.84
CA GLN A 128 24.02 16.46 17.48
C GLN A 128 23.88 15.04 16.91
N GLN A 129 23.08 14.19 17.57
CA GLN A 129 22.71 12.85 17.09
C GLN A 129 21.78 12.84 15.86
N TYR A 130 21.75 13.95 15.12
CA TYR A 130 20.99 14.07 13.89
C TYR A 130 21.63 15.06 12.93
N GLN A 131 21.24 14.96 11.66
CA GLN A 131 21.45 15.99 10.65
C GLN A 131 20.12 16.39 10.01
N ASP A 132 20.02 17.67 9.62
CA ASP A 132 18.84 18.18 8.92
C ASP A 132 19.11 18.20 7.40
N ILE A 133 18.18 17.66 6.62
CA ILE A 133 18.16 17.73 5.15
C ILE A 133 17.18 18.84 4.76
N GLN A 134 17.69 19.94 4.21
CA GLN A 134 16.83 21.03 3.77
C GLN A 134 16.05 20.63 2.51
N LEU A 135 14.72 20.73 2.58
CA LEU A 135 13.81 20.39 1.50
C LEU A 135 13.45 21.61 0.64
N LYS A 136 13.09 21.34 -0.62
CA LYS A 136 12.51 22.31 -1.55
C LYS A 136 11.01 22.08 -1.65
N GLN A 137 10.21 22.66 -0.76
CA GLN A 137 8.77 22.43 -0.73
C GLN A 137 8.09 22.71 -2.08
N PRO A 138 7.16 21.85 -2.55
CA PRO A 138 6.35 22.13 -3.73
C PRO A 138 5.43 23.34 -3.51
N PRO A 139 5.14 24.13 -4.58
CA PRO A 139 4.18 25.23 -4.49
C PRO A 139 2.76 24.68 -4.25
N ALA A 140 1.92 25.48 -3.60
CA ALA A 140 0.52 25.12 -3.38
C ALA A 140 -0.23 24.85 -4.70
N ALA A 141 -1.16 23.91 -4.68
CA ALA A 141 -1.98 23.53 -5.82
C ALA A 141 -3.46 23.80 -5.54
N ILE A 142 -4.28 23.88 -6.59
CA ILE A 142 -5.71 24.12 -6.48
C ILE A 142 -6.53 22.92 -6.97
N THR A 143 -7.67 22.66 -6.34
CA THR A 143 -8.64 21.64 -6.76
C THR A 143 -10.01 22.28 -6.97
N PRO A 144 -10.81 21.84 -7.96
CA PRO A 144 -12.15 22.36 -8.16
C PRO A 144 -13.10 21.82 -7.09
N VAL A 145 -14.17 22.56 -6.80
CA VAL A 145 -15.23 22.12 -5.88
C VAL A 145 -16.49 21.80 -6.67
N LEU A 146 -17.17 20.69 -6.34
CA LEU A 146 -18.46 20.35 -6.93
C LEU A 146 -19.62 20.96 -6.14
N GLU A 147 -20.77 21.10 -6.78
CA GLU A 147 -22.03 21.39 -6.10
C GLU A 147 -22.41 20.26 -5.15
N THR A 148 -23.28 20.56 -4.18
CA THR A 148 -23.71 19.61 -3.16
C THR A 148 -25.22 19.39 -3.25
N TYR A 149 -25.67 18.14 -3.25
CA TYR A 149 -27.10 17.87 -3.04
C TYR A 149 -27.51 18.15 -1.59
N PRO A 150 -28.74 18.66 -1.36
CA PRO A 150 -29.24 18.93 -0.01
C PRO A 150 -29.36 17.67 0.84
N THR A 151 -29.48 16.50 0.20
CA THR A 151 -29.55 15.21 0.89
C THR A 151 -28.16 14.61 0.99
N THR A 152 -27.63 14.57 2.22
CA THR A 152 -26.35 13.95 2.55
C THR A 152 -26.56 12.90 3.63
N VAL A 153 -26.05 11.69 3.42
CA VAL A 153 -26.06 10.61 4.39
C VAL A 153 -24.64 10.10 4.58
N SER A 154 -24.10 10.19 5.80
CA SER A 154 -22.72 9.81 6.12
C SER A 154 -21.69 10.46 5.18
N GLY A 155 -21.91 11.73 4.81
CA GLY A 155 -21.05 12.47 3.87
C GLY A 155 -21.24 12.11 2.39
N LYS A 156 -22.06 11.09 2.06
CA LYS A 156 -22.40 10.74 0.67
C LYS A 156 -23.49 11.65 0.15
N GLN A 157 -23.24 12.29 -1.00
CA GLN A 157 -24.24 13.07 -1.72
C GLN A 157 -25.07 12.14 -2.61
N TYR A 158 -26.39 12.23 -2.53
CA TYR A 158 -27.26 11.42 -3.38
C TYR A 158 -28.60 12.09 -3.69
N GLU A 159 -29.21 11.61 -4.77
CA GLU A 159 -30.58 11.93 -5.14
C GLU A 159 -31.48 10.71 -4.87
N PRO A 160 -32.52 10.79 -4.02
CA PRO A 160 -33.36 9.64 -3.70
C PRO A 160 -34.09 9.07 -4.93
N VAL A 161 -34.08 7.75 -5.06
CA VAL A 161 -34.96 7.05 -6.02
C VAL A 161 -36.35 7.00 -5.41
N ASN A 162 -37.35 7.44 -6.17
CA ASN A 162 -38.74 7.42 -5.71
C ASN A 162 -39.32 5.99 -5.76
N MET A 163 -39.04 5.20 -4.72
CA MET A 163 -39.52 3.82 -4.59
C MET A 163 -41.04 3.73 -4.38
N ASP A 164 -41.70 4.83 -4.01
CA ASP A 164 -43.15 4.88 -3.85
C ASP A 164 -43.86 4.63 -5.18
N LEU A 165 -43.22 4.91 -6.32
CA LEU A 165 -43.75 4.57 -7.64
C LEU A 165 -43.98 3.06 -7.77
N LEU A 166 -42.94 2.26 -7.49
CA LEU A 166 -43.02 0.81 -7.58
C LEU A 166 -43.95 0.24 -6.51
N ARG A 167 -43.87 0.76 -5.28
CA ARG A 167 -44.74 0.35 -4.17
C ARG A 167 -46.22 0.53 -4.54
N HIS A 168 -46.61 1.75 -4.96
CA HIS A 168 -48.01 2.03 -5.30
C HIS A 168 -48.49 1.20 -6.50
N ILE A 169 -47.63 0.92 -7.50
CA ILE A 169 -47.99 0.04 -8.63
C ILE A 169 -48.33 -1.37 -8.13
N ARG A 170 -47.51 -1.93 -7.24
CA ARG A 170 -47.71 -3.28 -6.66
C ARG A 170 -48.94 -3.32 -5.76
N GLU A 171 -49.08 -2.37 -4.83
CA GLU A 171 -50.24 -2.26 -3.96
C GLU A 171 -51.54 -2.17 -4.77
N ALA A 172 -51.56 -1.40 -5.86
CA ALA A 172 -52.73 -1.29 -6.75
C ALA A 172 -53.02 -2.56 -7.56
N HIS A 173 -51.99 -3.35 -7.91
CA HIS A 173 -52.13 -4.64 -8.59
C HIS A 173 -52.64 -5.74 -7.67
N GLU A 174 -52.16 -5.76 -6.43
CA GLU A 174 -52.52 -6.75 -5.41
C GLU A 174 -53.83 -6.41 -4.67
N ASN A 175 -54.32 -5.17 -4.78
CA ASN A 175 -55.54 -4.72 -4.11
C ASN A 175 -56.77 -5.52 -4.57
N PRO A 176 -57.39 -6.35 -3.68
CA PRO A 176 -58.52 -7.18 -4.07
C PRO A 176 -59.78 -6.37 -4.41
N ALA A 177 -59.90 -5.15 -3.89
CA ALA A 177 -61.00 -4.23 -4.18
C ALA A 177 -60.85 -3.49 -5.53
N GLY A 178 -59.67 -3.55 -6.16
CA GLY A 178 -59.34 -2.75 -7.33
C GLY A 178 -59.16 -1.26 -7.00
N VAL A 179 -58.82 -0.49 -8.03
CA VAL A 179 -58.64 0.98 -7.96
C VAL A 179 -59.63 1.66 -8.91
N THR A 180 -59.92 2.93 -8.67
CA THR A 180 -60.73 3.81 -9.53
C THR A 180 -59.90 4.39 -10.68
N GLU A 181 -60.55 4.96 -11.70
CA GLU A 181 -59.83 5.67 -12.77
C GLU A 181 -59.02 6.87 -12.24
N THR A 182 -59.53 7.56 -11.22
CA THR A 182 -58.82 8.67 -10.57
C THR A 182 -57.58 8.20 -9.83
N GLU A 183 -57.69 7.11 -9.06
CA GLU A 183 -56.54 6.49 -8.36
C GLU A 183 -55.50 5.97 -9.38
N PHE A 184 -55.94 5.36 -10.49
CA PHE A 184 -55.04 4.93 -11.57
C PHE A 184 -54.37 6.10 -12.29
N ALA A 185 -55.08 7.19 -12.56
CA ALA A 185 -54.49 8.39 -13.16
C ALA A 185 -53.41 9.00 -12.26
N ALA A 186 -53.64 9.00 -10.93
CA ALA A 186 -52.63 9.43 -9.95
C ALA A 186 -51.40 8.51 -9.92
N LEU A 187 -51.59 7.20 -10.12
CA LEU A 187 -50.52 6.21 -10.20
C LEU A 187 -49.53 6.50 -11.34
N ILE A 188 -50.04 6.89 -12.51
CA ILE A 188 -49.21 7.07 -13.72
C ILE A 188 -48.72 8.51 -13.94
N ALA A 189 -49.30 9.49 -13.23
CA ALA A 189 -48.93 10.89 -13.36
C ALA A 189 -47.44 11.19 -13.08
N PRO A 190 -46.80 10.58 -12.07
CA PRO A 190 -45.37 10.80 -11.83
C PRO A 190 -44.50 10.39 -13.03
N PHE A 191 -44.80 9.28 -13.71
CA PHE A 191 -44.05 8.84 -14.89
C PHE A 191 -44.10 9.86 -16.03
N ARG A 192 -45.23 10.54 -16.23
CA ARG A 192 -45.34 11.62 -17.23
C ARG A 192 -44.41 12.79 -16.91
N THR A 193 -44.32 13.16 -15.64
CA THR A 193 -43.39 14.19 -15.18
C THR A 193 -41.95 13.75 -15.36
N TYR A 194 -41.60 12.53 -14.96
CA TYR A 194 -40.22 12.00 -15.07
C TYR A 194 -39.76 11.87 -16.52
N PHE A 195 -40.61 11.33 -17.40
CA PHE A 195 -40.28 11.18 -18.83
C PHE A 195 -40.37 12.51 -19.59
N ASN A 196 -40.75 13.60 -18.92
CA ASN A 196 -41.07 14.88 -19.54
C ASN A 196 -42.03 14.72 -20.73
N ASP A 197 -43.01 13.82 -20.58
CA ASP A 197 -44.00 13.45 -21.60
C ASP A 197 -45.40 13.42 -20.96
N PRO A 198 -46.14 14.55 -21.00
CA PRO A 198 -47.50 14.64 -20.48
C PRO A 198 -48.50 13.68 -21.14
N SER A 199 -48.17 13.17 -22.33
CA SER A 199 -49.03 12.29 -23.13
C SER A 199 -48.80 10.81 -22.85
N TRP A 200 -47.76 10.47 -22.10
CA TRP A 200 -47.41 9.08 -21.84
C TRP A 200 -48.55 8.31 -21.15
N ALA A 201 -48.85 7.13 -21.67
CA ALA A 201 -49.84 6.20 -21.13
C ALA A 201 -49.41 4.75 -21.43
N PRO A 202 -49.76 3.79 -20.55
CA PRO A 202 -49.53 2.38 -20.84
C PRO A 202 -50.39 1.92 -22.03
N LYS A 203 -49.84 1.03 -22.85
CA LYS A 203 -50.48 0.41 -24.02
C LYS A 203 -51.58 -0.57 -23.61
N ASN A 204 -51.41 -1.28 -22.50
CA ASN A 204 -52.46 -2.14 -21.97
C ASN A 204 -53.53 -1.27 -21.28
N PRO A 205 -54.82 -1.42 -21.63
CA PRO A 205 -55.86 -0.56 -21.08
C PRO A 205 -56.18 -0.90 -19.62
N PHE A 206 -56.41 0.15 -18.83
CA PHE A 206 -57.08 0.07 -17.54
C PHE A 206 -58.62 0.11 -17.73
N GLY A 207 -59.40 -0.33 -16.74
CA GLY A 207 -60.87 -0.19 -16.80
C GLY A 207 -61.60 -1.26 -17.63
N THR A 208 -61.00 -2.41 -17.90
CA THR A 208 -61.61 -3.45 -18.75
C THR A 208 -62.67 -4.27 -18.00
N ARG A 209 -63.67 -4.79 -18.72
CA ARG A 209 -64.70 -5.69 -18.14
C ARG A 209 -64.10 -6.93 -17.47
N SER A 210 -62.99 -7.45 -18.00
CA SER A 210 -62.29 -8.61 -17.44
C SER A 210 -61.61 -8.35 -16.10
N THR A 211 -61.36 -7.08 -15.74
CA THR A 211 -60.73 -6.70 -14.48
C THR A 211 -61.69 -6.00 -13.52
N TRP A 212 -62.98 -5.89 -13.84
CA TRP A 212 -63.97 -5.21 -13.01
C TRP A 212 -64.13 -5.86 -11.62
N LYS A 213 -64.19 -5.03 -10.57
CA LYS A 213 -64.28 -5.45 -9.15
C LYS A 213 -65.56 -4.99 -8.44
N GLY A 214 -66.42 -4.20 -9.10
CA GLY A 214 -67.62 -3.62 -8.49
C GLY A 214 -67.61 -2.09 -8.56
N GLY A 215 -68.77 -1.48 -8.84
CA GLY A 215 -68.87 -0.02 -8.97
C GLY A 215 -67.96 0.55 -10.06
N ASP A 216 -67.19 1.59 -9.71
CA ASP A 216 -66.20 2.29 -10.54
C ASP A 216 -64.76 1.73 -10.37
N ARG A 217 -64.61 0.53 -9.80
CA ARG A 217 -63.32 -0.07 -9.47
C ARG A 217 -62.92 -1.24 -10.38
N TYR A 218 -61.64 -1.25 -10.74
CA TYR A 218 -61.03 -2.24 -11.62
C TYR A 218 -59.66 -2.68 -11.08
N GLY A 219 -59.33 -3.95 -11.26
CA GLY A 219 -57.99 -4.46 -11.01
C GLY A 219 -57.01 -4.06 -12.12
N ILE A 220 -55.73 -3.99 -11.77
CA ILE A 220 -54.64 -3.92 -12.74
C ILE A 220 -54.38 -5.34 -13.24
N SER A 221 -54.32 -5.56 -14.56
CA SER A 221 -53.99 -6.88 -15.12
C SER A 221 -52.48 -7.15 -15.06
N ASP A 222 -52.06 -8.41 -15.06
CA ASP A 222 -50.63 -8.78 -15.06
C ASP A 222 -49.85 -8.14 -16.22
N LYS A 223 -50.50 -8.01 -17.40
CA LYS A 223 -49.89 -7.35 -18.57
C LYS A 223 -49.70 -5.86 -18.37
N LEU A 224 -50.68 -5.19 -17.75
CA LEU A 224 -50.58 -3.76 -17.42
C LEU A 224 -49.57 -3.54 -16.29
N PHE A 225 -49.58 -4.38 -15.26
CA PHE A 225 -48.59 -4.36 -14.19
C PHE A 225 -47.16 -4.50 -14.75
N ALA A 226 -46.90 -5.50 -15.59
CA ALA A 226 -45.60 -5.68 -16.22
C ALA A 226 -45.17 -4.51 -17.11
N GLU A 227 -46.11 -3.72 -17.66
CA GLU A 227 -45.81 -2.50 -18.40
C GLU A 227 -45.45 -1.33 -17.47
N LEU A 228 -46.15 -1.18 -16.35
CA LEU A 228 -45.85 -0.18 -15.34
C LEU A 228 -44.52 -0.47 -14.60
N ASP A 229 -44.21 -1.74 -14.34
CA ASP A 229 -42.92 -2.19 -13.81
C ASP A 229 -41.76 -1.85 -14.75
N LYS A 230 -41.97 -2.02 -16.07
CA LYS A 230 -41.01 -1.55 -17.09
C LYS A 230 -40.90 -0.03 -17.15
N ALA A 231 -41.97 0.71 -16.91
CA ALA A 231 -41.92 2.17 -16.82
C ALA A 231 -41.10 2.62 -15.60
N PHE A 232 -41.27 1.95 -14.46
CA PHE A 232 -40.40 2.15 -13.29
C PHE A 232 -38.93 1.86 -13.60
N THR A 233 -38.65 0.72 -14.24
CA THR A 233 -37.29 0.38 -14.70
C THR A 233 -36.72 1.47 -15.60
N ARG A 234 -37.49 1.98 -16.57
CA ARG A 234 -37.08 3.09 -17.43
C ARG A 234 -36.78 4.37 -16.64
N TYR A 235 -37.60 4.72 -15.65
CA TYR A 235 -37.35 5.88 -14.77
C TYR A 235 -35.99 5.75 -14.07
N VAL A 236 -35.69 4.58 -13.52
CA VAL A 236 -34.40 4.38 -12.84
C VAL A 236 -33.24 4.36 -13.84
N ASP A 237 -33.40 3.74 -15.02
CA ASP A 237 -32.41 3.78 -16.10
C ASP A 237 -32.11 5.21 -16.58
N GLU A 238 -33.13 6.07 -16.68
CA GLU A 238 -32.96 7.48 -17.06
C GLU A 238 -32.28 8.29 -15.97
N LEU A 239 -32.60 8.03 -14.69
CA LEU A 239 -31.92 8.63 -13.54
C LEU A 239 -30.43 8.24 -13.51
N ASP A 240 -30.15 6.95 -13.70
CA ASP A 240 -28.81 6.36 -13.72
C ASP A 240 -28.01 6.71 -14.99
N ARG A 241 -28.63 7.37 -15.97
CA ARG A 241 -27.94 7.98 -17.13
C ARG A 241 -27.95 9.52 -17.10
N GLY A 242 -28.61 10.12 -16.10
CA GLY A 242 -28.74 11.57 -15.95
C GLY A 242 -27.43 12.27 -15.60
N PRO A 243 -27.39 13.61 -15.50
CA PRO A 243 -26.14 14.37 -15.38
C PRO A 243 -25.33 14.05 -14.10
N LYS A 244 -24.02 14.30 -14.16
CA LYS A 244 -23.10 14.31 -13.00
C LYS A 244 -23.25 15.60 -12.18
N LEU A 245 -22.54 15.68 -11.06
CA LEU A 245 -22.47 16.92 -10.28
C LEU A 245 -21.83 18.05 -11.08
N ALA A 246 -22.45 19.23 -11.06
CA ALA A 246 -21.88 20.43 -11.65
C ALA A 246 -20.70 20.95 -10.81
N TYR A 247 -19.80 21.70 -11.43
CA TYR A 247 -18.76 22.44 -10.72
C TYR A 247 -19.39 23.65 -10.01
N ALA A 248 -19.09 23.80 -8.72
CA ALA A 248 -19.55 24.94 -7.94
C ALA A 248 -18.88 26.23 -8.43
N LYS A 249 -19.66 27.31 -8.51
CA LYS A 249 -19.21 28.62 -9.00
C LYS A 249 -19.32 29.69 -7.93
N ASN A 250 -18.41 30.66 -7.99
CA ASN A 250 -18.53 31.92 -7.28
C ASN A 250 -19.59 32.81 -7.96
N PRO A 251 -20.06 33.88 -7.29
CA PRO A 251 -21.04 34.81 -7.88
C PRO A 251 -20.58 35.49 -9.19
N ASP A 252 -19.26 35.58 -9.43
CA ASP A 252 -18.68 36.13 -10.67
C ASP A 252 -18.59 35.09 -11.81
N GLY A 253 -19.06 33.86 -11.59
CA GLY A 253 -19.05 32.77 -12.56
C GLY A 253 -17.74 31.96 -12.62
N THR A 254 -16.71 32.35 -11.87
CA THR A 254 -15.47 31.56 -11.76
C THR A 254 -15.69 30.28 -10.95
N LEU A 255 -14.90 29.24 -11.22
CA LEU A 255 -14.98 28.00 -10.44
C LEU A 255 -14.53 28.23 -8.99
N ARG A 256 -15.27 27.68 -8.04
CA ARG A 256 -14.85 27.61 -6.64
C ARG A 256 -13.72 26.58 -6.51
N THR A 257 -12.68 26.95 -5.78
CA THR A 257 -11.49 26.10 -5.60
C THR A 257 -11.11 25.93 -4.14
N ASN A 258 -10.54 24.78 -3.80
CA ASN A 258 -9.73 24.62 -2.59
C ASN A 258 -8.24 24.78 -2.94
N THR A 259 -7.43 25.13 -1.94
CA THR A 259 -5.97 25.22 -2.06
C THR A 259 -5.34 24.20 -1.14
N ALA A 260 -4.41 23.41 -1.67
CA ALA A 260 -3.64 22.42 -0.94
C ALA A 260 -2.18 22.87 -0.78
N THR A 261 -1.65 22.75 0.44
CA THR A 261 -0.23 22.87 0.76
C THR A 261 0.39 21.48 0.93
N TYR A 262 1.72 21.37 1.03
CA TYR A 262 2.39 20.07 1.09
C TYR A 262 3.16 19.87 2.40
N SER A 263 3.12 18.65 2.91
CA SER A 263 4.02 18.15 3.96
C SER A 263 4.86 16.99 3.44
N ALA A 264 6.12 16.94 3.85
CA ALA A 264 6.95 15.75 3.66
C ALA A 264 6.24 14.55 4.33
N ASN A 265 6.24 13.38 3.70
CA ASN A 265 5.44 12.24 4.13
C ASN A 265 6.28 10.97 4.07
N ASP A 266 5.78 9.86 3.54
CA ASP A 266 6.52 8.61 3.43
C ASP A 266 7.75 8.75 2.50
N ALA A 267 8.80 7.98 2.78
CA ALA A 267 9.97 7.88 1.91
C ALA A 267 10.36 6.42 1.67
N SER A 268 11.21 6.21 0.68
CA SER A 268 11.97 4.98 0.44
C SER A 268 13.43 5.36 0.16
N VAL A 269 14.30 4.36 -0.05
CA VAL A 269 15.74 4.55 -0.30
C VAL A 269 16.26 3.67 -1.41
N GLY A 270 17.30 4.16 -2.07
CA GLY A 270 18.12 3.43 -3.03
C GLY A 270 19.39 4.22 -3.32
N ASP A 271 20.47 3.53 -3.68
CA ASP A 271 21.67 4.18 -4.22
C ASP A 271 21.39 4.55 -5.68
N LEU A 272 21.06 5.81 -5.94
CA LEU A 272 20.54 6.26 -7.24
C LEU A 272 21.65 6.59 -8.23
N ASP A 273 22.88 6.83 -7.76
CA ASP A 273 24.03 7.17 -8.62
C ASP A 273 25.24 6.23 -8.49
N GLY A 274 25.12 5.17 -7.70
CA GLY A 274 26.11 4.08 -7.59
C GLY A 274 27.32 4.48 -6.74
N ASP A 275 27.16 5.47 -5.87
CA ASP A 275 28.25 5.98 -5.05
C ASP A 275 28.49 5.18 -3.75
N GLY A 276 27.51 4.36 -3.36
CA GLY A 276 27.45 3.52 -2.15
C GLY A 276 26.72 4.16 -0.97
N SER A 277 26.18 5.37 -1.14
CA SER A 277 25.30 6.06 -0.19
C SER A 277 23.85 6.01 -0.66
N TYR A 278 22.91 5.91 0.27
CA TYR A 278 21.50 6.03 -0.08
C TYR A 278 21.11 7.48 -0.38
N GLU A 279 20.26 7.65 -1.38
CA GLU A 279 19.37 8.79 -1.52
C GLU A 279 18.01 8.49 -0.90
N LEU A 280 17.29 9.54 -0.49
CA LEU A 280 15.91 9.47 -0.03
C LEU A 280 14.96 9.79 -1.19
N ILE A 281 14.01 8.91 -1.46
CA ILE A 281 12.91 9.12 -2.39
C ILE A 281 11.70 9.51 -1.54
N LEU A 282 11.40 10.81 -1.48
CA LEU A 282 10.41 11.42 -0.60
C LEU A 282 9.09 11.66 -1.32
N LYS A 283 7.99 11.13 -0.77
CA LYS A 283 6.63 11.54 -1.13
C LYS A 283 6.23 12.80 -0.36
N TRP A 284 5.72 13.79 -1.06
CA TRP A 284 5.01 14.93 -0.51
C TRP A 284 3.51 14.66 -0.58
N ASP A 285 2.86 14.74 0.57
CA ASP A 285 1.42 14.57 0.68
C ASP A 285 0.74 15.96 0.69
N PRO A 286 -0.23 16.22 -0.20
CA PRO A 286 -1.00 17.45 -0.16
C PRO A 286 -1.96 17.45 1.03
N SER A 287 -2.23 18.63 1.60
CA SER A 287 -3.11 18.81 2.75
C SER A 287 -4.57 18.41 2.50
N ASP A 288 -4.94 18.19 1.24
CA ASP A 288 -6.24 17.67 0.82
C ASP A 288 -6.18 16.22 0.32
N SER A 289 -5.15 15.44 0.68
CA SER A 289 -5.13 13.98 0.49
C SER A 289 -6.32 13.31 1.16
N LYS A 290 -6.63 12.07 0.73
CA LYS A 290 -7.85 11.36 1.12
C LYS A 290 -7.61 9.86 1.28
N ASP A 291 -8.28 9.27 2.26
CA ASP A 291 -8.53 7.82 2.25
C ASP A 291 -9.44 7.43 1.07
N SER A 292 -9.32 6.19 0.59
CA SER A 292 -10.09 5.66 -0.55
C SER A 292 -11.61 5.68 -0.32
N SER A 293 -12.08 5.70 0.93
CA SER A 293 -13.50 5.83 1.28
C SER A 293 -14.04 7.26 1.28
N ALA A 294 -13.17 8.27 1.34
CA ALA A 294 -13.55 9.68 1.36
C ALA A 294 -13.81 10.22 -0.05
N TYR A 295 -14.62 11.27 -0.18
CA TYR A 295 -14.83 11.98 -1.45
C TYR A 295 -14.02 13.27 -1.52
N GLY A 296 -13.74 13.70 -2.75
CA GLY A 296 -13.03 14.95 -3.01
C GLY A 296 -11.89 14.79 -3.99
N PHE A 297 -11.72 15.80 -4.83
CA PHE A 297 -10.49 16.03 -5.57
C PHE A 297 -9.33 16.23 -4.60
N THR A 298 -8.15 15.78 -5.00
CA THR A 298 -6.91 16.02 -4.29
C THR A 298 -5.96 16.76 -5.21
N ALA A 299 -5.10 17.60 -4.65
CA ALA A 299 -3.91 18.01 -5.40
C ALA A 299 -3.04 16.77 -5.71
N PRO A 300 -2.14 16.85 -6.71
CA PRO A 300 -1.25 15.74 -7.04
C PRO A 300 -0.26 15.47 -5.91
N ALA A 301 0.06 14.20 -5.64
CA ALA A 301 1.26 13.88 -4.86
C ALA A 301 2.53 14.27 -5.64
N ILE A 302 3.61 14.60 -4.93
CA ILE A 302 4.90 14.93 -5.54
C ILE A 302 5.95 13.97 -4.99
N ILE A 303 6.87 13.50 -5.82
CA ILE A 303 7.97 12.62 -5.41
C ILE A 303 9.28 13.32 -5.74
N ASP A 304 10.16 13.46 -4.75
CA ASP A 304 11.49 14.02 -4.90
C ASP A 304 12.56 12.98 -4.59
N ALA A 305 13.74 13.10 -5.20
CA ALA A 305 14.94 12.39 -4.76
C ALA A 305 15.97 13.36 -4.18
N TYR A 306 16.41 13.11 -2.94
CA TYR A 306 17.42 13.91 -2.25
C TYR A 306 18.64 13.06 -1.88
N LYS A 307 19.84 13.60 -2.11
CA LYS A 307 21.03 13.17 -1.39
C LYS A 307 20.92 13.56 0.08
N LEU A 308 21.64 12.84 0.95
CA LEU A 308 21.66 13.12 2.39
C LEU A 308 22.26 14.50 2.74
N ASP A 309 22.95 15.15 1.81
CA ASP A 309 23.47 16.52 1.97
C ASP A 309 22.44 17.63 1.64
N GLY A 310 21.21 17.27 1.25
CA GLY A 310 20.16 18.22 0.86
C GLY A 310 20.10 18.54 -0.63
N THR A 311 20.95 17.93 -1.46
CA THR A 311 20.89 18.09 -2.92
C THR A 311 19.64 17.40 -3.48
N LEU A 312 18.68 18.20 -3.98
CA LEU A 312 17.54 17.72 -4.76
C LEU A 312 18.00 17.32 -6.18
N LEU A 313 17.88 16.04 -6.52
CA LEU A 313 18.25 15.50 -7.83
C LEU A 313 17.18 15.79 -8.88
N TRP A 314 15.92 15.45 -8.58
CA TRP A 314 14.78 15.58 -9.49
C TRP A 314 13.45 15.54 -8.73
N ARG A 315 12.38 15.88 -9.46
CA ARG A 315 10.99 15.86 -8.99
C ARG A 315 10.07 15.21 -10.02
N VAL A 316 9.22 14.30 -9.57
CA VAL A 316 8.05 13.76 -10.28
C VAL A 316 6.79 14.37 -9.71
N ASN A 317 5.91 14.90 -10.56
CA ASN A 317 4.55 15.29 -10.21
C ASN A 317 3.59 14.26 -10.81
N VAL A 318 2.91 13.48 -9.97
CA VAL A 318 2.07 12.36 -10.45
C VAL A 318 0.86 12.82 -11.27
N GLY A 319 0.51 14.11 -11.20
CA GLY A 319 -0.60 14.72 -11.92
C GLY A 319 -1.96 14.51 -11.26
N TYR A 320 -2.99 15.20 -11.75
CA TYR A 320 -4.35 15.13 -11.20
C TYR A 320 -5.07 13.83 -11.52
N ASN A 321 -4.51 12.98 -12.39
CA ASN A 321 -5.10 11.70 -12.77
C ASN A 321 -4.66 10.55 -11.86
N ILE A 322 -3.87 10.85 -10.83
CA ILE A 322 -3.58 9.96 -9.71
C ILE A 322 -4.02 10.70 -8.46
N ARG A 323 -4.87 10.06 -7.66
CA ARG A 323 -5.31 10.61 -6.39
C ARG A 323 -4.16 10.60 -5.37
N ALA A 324 -4.18 11.55 -4.45
CA ALA A 324 -3.26 11.57 -3.31
C ALA A 324 -3.94 10.98 -2.05
N GLY A 325 -3.25 10.02 -1.45
CA GLY A 325 -3.70 9.28 -0.28
C GLY A 325 -2.75 8.13 0.02
N ALA A 326 -2.87 7.56 1.22
CA ALA A 326 -2.05 6.44 1.67
C ALA A 326 -2.13 5.23 0.71
N HIS A 327 -3.33 4.96 0.18
CA HIS A 327 -3.62 3.79 -0.64
C HIS A 327 -3.32 3.96 -2.13
N ASP A 328 -2.87 5.15 -2.56
CA ASP A 328 -2.73 5.49 -3.97
C ASP A 328 -1.30 5.26 -4.48
N THR A 329 -0.40 6.23 -4.29
CA THR A 329 0.98 6.18 -4.81
C THR A 329 1.90 5.40 -3.88
N GLN A 330 2.40 4.26 -4.37
CA GLN A 330 3.34 3.38 -3.66
C GLN A 330 4.72 3.48 -4.34
N LEU A 331 5.78 3.77 -3.59
CA LEU A 331 7.15 3.93 -4.09
C LEU A 331 7.83 2.55 -4.14
N VAL A 332 8.35 2.15 -5.30
CA VAL A 332 9.11 0.90 -5.45
C VAL A 332 10.52 1.24 -5.94
N VAL A 333 11.52 1.00 -5.08
CA VAL A 333 12.91 1.43 -5.31
C VAL A 333 13.90 0.28 -5.09
N ALA A 334 14.60 -0.09 -6.17
CA ALA A 334 15.68 -1.06 -6.20
C ALA A 334 16.45 -0.94 -7.53
N ASP A 335 17.63 -1.57 -7.62
CA ASP A 335 18.37 -1.75 -8.87
C ASP A 335 17.78 -2.91 -9.67
N PHE A 336 16.74 -2.62 -10.46
CA PHE A 336 15.97 -3.62 -11.20
C PHE A 336 16.69 -4.14 -12.44
N ASN A 337 17.60 -3.35 -12.99
CA ASN A 337 18.29 -3.68 -14.22
C ASN A 337 19.71 -4.25 -13.99
N GLY A 338 20.23 -4.19 -12.76
CA GLY A 338 21.51 -4.75 -12.34
C GLY A 338 22.73 -3.89 -12.71
N ASP A 339 22.56 -2.59 -12.95
CA ASP A 339 23.65 -1.69 -13.35
C ASP A 339 24.40 -1.04 -12.16
N GLY A 340 24.00 -1.37 -10.93
CA GLY A 340 24.56 -0.84 -9.69
C GLY A 340 23.90 0.45 -9.23
N ARG A 341 22.78 0.86 -9.84
CA ARG A 341 22.00 2.05 -9.46
C ARG A 341 20.53 1.70 -9.37
N SER A 342 19.85 2.22 -8.35
CA SER A 342 18.43 1.97 -8.15
C SER A 342 17.55 2.78 -9.11
N GLU A 343 16.45 2.20 -9.57
CA GLU A 343 15.36 2.91 -10.25
C GLU A 343 14.18 3.16 -9.32
N LEU A 344 13.30 4.08 -9.73
CA LEU A 344 11.95 4.21 -9.17
C LEU A 344 10.93 3.64 -10.15
N ILE A 345 10.05 2.74 -9.67
CA ILE A 345 8.89 2.25 -10.43
C ILE A 345 7.62 2.62 -9.67
N ILE A 346 6.69 3.32 -10.32
CA ILE A 346 5.41 3.75 -9.72
C ILE A 346 4.26 3.69 -10.72
N LYS A 347 3.04 3.58 -10.19
CA LYS A 347 1.82 3.81 -10.97
C LYS A 347 1.76 5.28 -11.40
N THR A 348 1.43 5.50 -12.66
CA THR A 348 1.34 6.84 -13.29
C THR A 348 0.10 6.93 -14.17
N ALA A 349 -0.21 8.12 -14.66
CA ALA A 349 -1.34 8.36 -15.55
C ALA A 349 -1.00 9.45 -16.57
N ASP A 350 -1.95 9.75 -17.45
CA ASP A 350 -1.82 10.87 -18.38
C ASP A 350 -1.49 12.16 -17.62
N GLY A 351 -0.44 12.86 -18.04
CA GLY A 351 -0.04 14.14 -17.46
C GLY A 351 0.90 14.05 -16.27
N THR A 352 1.32 12.85 -15.84
CA THR A 352 2.46 12.71 -14.92
C THR A 352 3.69 13.35 -15.56
N THR A 353 4.42 14.18 -14.81
CA THR A 353 5.64 14.85 -15.30
C THR A 353 6.84 14.56 -14.42
N THR A 354 8.02 14.55 -15.03
CA THR A 354 9.30 14.48 -14.31
C THR A 354 10.24 15.58 -14.80
N GLY A 355 11.13 16.06 -13.94
CA GLY A 355 11.97 17.20 -14.25
C GLY A 355 12.87 17.64 -13.10
N LYS A 356 13.47 18.82 -13.25
CA LYS A 356 14.37 19.42 -12.27
C LYS A 356 13.73 20.63 -11.60
N VAL A 357 13.91 20.77 -10.30
CA VAL A 357 13.62 22.03 -9.59
C VAL A 357 14.85 22.93 -9.70
N LEU A 358 14.66 24.13 -10.26
CA LEU A 358 15.72 25.11 -10.45
C LEU A 358 16.00 25.88 -9.15
N ALA A 359 17.11 26.63 -9.14
CA ALA A 359 17.53 27.37 -7.96
C ALA A 359 16.51 28.43 -7.50
N ASP A 360 15.67 28.94 -8.41
CA ASP A 360 14.58 29.88 -8.13
C ASP A 360 13.30 29.19 -7.63
N GLY A 361 13.31 27.86 -7.49
CA GLY A 361 12.16 27.04 -7.07
C GLY A 361 11.21 26.66 -8.21
N SER A 362 11.43 27.15 -9.43
CA SER A 362 10.61 26.76 -10.58
C SER A 362 10.87 25.31 -11.00
N TYR A 363 9.82 24.64 -11.45
CA TYR A 363 9.90 23.25 -11.90
C TYR A 363 10.02 23.19 -13.43
N GLN A 364 11.16 22.70 -13.90
CA GLN A 364 11.43 22.49 -15.32
C GLN A 364 11.11 21.05 -15.72
N VAL A 365 9.98 20.86 -16.39
CA VAL A 365 9.56 19.56 -16.94
C VAL A 365 10.55 19.08 -18.00
N ARG A 366 10.96 17.82 -17.88
CA ARG A 366 11.78 17.07 -18.85
C ARG A 366 10.91 16.13 -19.68
N ASP A 367 10.23 15.21 -19.01
CA ASP A 367 9.39 14.19 -19.65
C ASP A 367 7.95 14.27 -19.15
N VAL A 368 7.02 13.81 -19.99
CA VAL A 368 5.59 13.71 -19.69
C VAL A 368 5.12 12.31 -20.06
N VAL A 369 4.44 11.65 -19.14
CA VAL A 369 3.78 10.36 -19.38
C VAL A 369 2.38 10.63 -19.94
N GLY A 370 2.02 9.94 -21.03
CA GLY A 370 0.67 10.01 -21.61
C GLY A 370 0.30 11.37 -22.23
N ASP A 371 -0.96 11.80 -22.08
CA ASP A 371 -1.47 13.05 -22.68
C ASP A 371 -0.91 14.31 -21.99
N LYS A 372 -0.06 15.06 -22.69
CA LYS A 372 0.50 16.34 -22.25
C LYS A 372 -0.52 17.46 -21.98
N GLN A 373 -1.78 17.30 -22.39
CA GLN A 373 -2.84 18.24 -22.03
C GLN A 373 -3.41 17.99 -20.63
N ALA A 374 -3.01 16.89 -19.97
CA ALA A 374 -3.42 16.51 -18.63
C ALA A 374 -2.39 16.86 -17.54
N THR A 375 -1.29 17.57 -17.87
CA THR A 375 -0.28 17.94 -16.87
C THR A 375 -0.87 18.84 -15.79
N ALA A 376 -0.29 18.81 -14.58
CA ALA A 376 -0.78 19.60 -13.45
C ALA A 376 -0.93 21.10 -13.78
N ASP A 377 0.02 21.68 -14.50
CA ASP A 377 -0.06 23.08 -14.93
C ASP A 377 -1.24 23.34 -15.88
N LYS A 378 -1.52 22.40 -16.80
CA LYS A 378 -2.65 22.50 -17.72
C LYS A 378 -3.97 22.37 -16.98
N ILE A 379 -4.13 21.37 -16.12
CA ILE A 379 -5.35 21.20 -15.32
C ILE A 379 -5.60 22.42 -14.44
N GLN A 380 -4.59 22.92 -13.74
CA GLN A 380 -4.73 24.16 -12.95
C GLN A 380 -5.09 25.37 -13.83
N SER A 381 -4.60 25.45 -15.07
CA SER A 381 -5.01 26.51 -16.01
C SER A 381 -6.47 26.39 -16.43
N TYR A 382 -6.99 25.17 -16.61
CA TYR A 382 -8.39 24.94 -16.93
C TYR A 382 -9.31 25.28 -15.75
N ILE A 383 -8.88 24.97 -14.51
CA ILE A 383 -9.59 25.37 -13.29
C ILE A 383 -9.71 26.90 -13.23
N ARG A 384 -8.58 27.62 -13.36
CA ARG A 384 -8.56 29.10 -13.30
C ARG A 384 -9.36 29.73 -14.45
N GLY A 385 -9.36 29.10 -15.62
CA GLY A 385 -10.10 29.56 -16.80
C GLY A 385 -11.57 29.15 -16.84
N GLY A 386 -12.03 28.27 -15.94
CA GLY A 386 -13.39 27.72 -15.96
C GLY A 386 -13.72 26.82 -17.15
N ASP A 387 -12.72 26.13 -17.73
CA ASP A 387 -12.91 25.25 -18.89
C ASP A 387 -13.40 23.86 -18.46
N GLU A 388 -14.68 23.79 -18.10
CA GLU A 388 -15.33 22.56 -17.60
C GLU A 388 -15.25 21.40 -18.60
N ALA A 389 -15.33 21.66 -19.91
CA ALA A 389 -15.24 20.62 -20.93
C ALA A 389 -13.85 19.95 -20.94
N LYS A 390 -12.77 20.71 -20.74
CA LYS A 390 -11.42 20.15 -20.61
C LYS A 390 -11.20 19.48 -19.26
N LEU A 391 -11.73 20.04 -18.17
CA LEU A 391 -11.68 19.37 -16.87
C LEU A 391 -12.36 18.02 -16.97
N ASP A 392 -13.59 17.99 -17.48
CA ASP A 392 -14.35 16.78 -17.72
C ASP A 392 -13.60 15.76 -18.56
N LYS A 393 -12.87 16.17 -19.60
CA LYS A 393 -12.07 15.23 -20.42
C LYS A 393 -11.05 14.44 -19.57
N PHE A 394 -10.44 15.06 -18.56
CA PHE A 394 -9.36 14.45 -17.78
C PHE A 394 -9.82 13.97 -16.40
N THR A 395 -10.88 14.53 -15.86
CA THR A 395 -11.40 14.21 -14.52
C THR A 395 -12.76 13.50 -14.56
N ASP A 396 -13.20 12.98 -15.71
CA ASP A 396 -14.54 12.40 -15.86
C ASP A 396 -14.79 11.24 -14.89
N ALA A 397 -13.79 10.38 -14.70
CA ALA A 397 -13.83 9.26 -13.77
C ALA A 397 -13.73 9.71 -12.29
N MET A 398 -13.32 10.95 -12.05
CA MET A 398 -13.36 11.59 -10.73
C MET A 398 -14.71 12.26 -10.44
N ASN A 399 -15.71 12.17 -11.30
CA ASN A 399 -17.06 12.70 -11.08
C ASN A 399 -18.12 11.77 -11.70
N THR A 400 -18.30 10.62 -11.06
CA THR A 400 -19.20 9.53 -11.48
C THR A 400 -20.42 9.43 -10.58
N TYR A 401 -21.34 8.54 -10.92
CA TYR A 401 -22.54 8.27 -10.13
C TYR A 401 -23.06 6.88 -10.45
N SER A 402 -23.81 6.29 -9.52
CA SER A 402 -24.52 5.03 -9.72
C SER A 402 -25.80 5.00 -8.89
N VAL A 403 -26.84 4.32 -9.37
CA VAL A 403 -28.00 3.99 -8.54
C VAL A 403 -27.68 2.78 -7.67
N SER A 404 -27.60 2.99 -6.36
CA SER A 404 -27.27 1.95 -5.39
C SER A 404 -28.04 2.13 -4.08
N TRP A 405 -27.92 1.15 -3.19
CA TRP A 405 -28.37 1.31 -1.81
C TRP A 405 -27.53 2.35 -1.07
N VAL A 406 -28.22 3.24 -0.35
CA VAL A 406 -27.65 4.17 0.62
C VAL A 406 -28.06 3.69 2.00
N LEU A 407 -27.06 3.41 2.84
CA LEU A 407 -27.26 3.17 4.26
C LEU A 407 -27.22 4.52 4.98
N PRO A 408 -28.27 4.91 5.73
CA PRO A 408 -28.18 5.93 6.77
C PRO A 408 -27.12 5.52 7.78
N GLY A 409 -25.89 6.01 7.66
CA GLY A 409 -24.87 5.77 8.68
C GLY A 409 -24.87 6.87 9.74
N GLY A 410 -24.77 6.46 11.00
CA GLY A 410 -24.74 7.30 12.20
C GLY A 410 -25.61 6.76 13.33
N ASN A 411 -25.64 7.46 14.48
CA ASN A 411 -26.50 7.22 15.66
C ASN A 411 -28.00 7.45 15.36
N THR A 412 -28.51 6.96 14.23
CA THR A 412 -29.94 6.98 13.93
C THR A 412 -30.59 5.81 14.68
N PRO A 413 -31.75 6.00 15.35
CA PRO A 413 -32.45 4.90 15.99
C PRO A 413 -32.67 3.75 14.99
N PRO A 414 -32.56 2.47 15.42
CA PRO A 414 -32.63 1.29 14.53
C PRO A 414 -33.86 1.27 13.61
N GLU A 415 -34.97 1.86 14.07
CA GLU A 415 -36.23 2.01 13.35
C GLU A 415 -36.21 3.05 12.21
N GLN A 416 -35.12 3.79 12.03
CA GLN A 416 -34.87 4.70 10.90
C GLN A 416 -33.73 4.22 9.97
N ASN A 417 -33.10 3.08 10.27
CA ASN A 417 -32.04 2.46 9.45
C ASN A 417 -32.59 1.67 8.25
N VAL A 418 -33.59 2.23 7.57
CA VAL A 418 -34.14 1.63 6.36
C VAL A 418 -33.21 1.98 5.21
N ARG A 419 -32.60 0.97 4.57
CA ARG A 419 -31.80 1.20 3.35
C ARG A 419 -32.68 1.93 2.32
N GLN A 420 -32.15 2.94 1.66
CA GLN A 420 -32.86 3.68 0.61
C GLN A 420 -32.15 3.52 -0.72
N TRP A 421 -32.91 3.48 -1.82
CA TRP A 421 -32.32 3.58 -3.15
C TRP A 421 -32.02 5.03 -3.47
N GLY A 422 -30.83 5.31 -3.97
CA GLY A 422 -30.41 6.64 -4.35
C GLY A 422 -29.42 6.61 -5.51
N LYS A 423 -29.45 7.64 -6.36
CA LYS A 423 -28.34 7.95 -7.25
C LYS A 423 -27.24 8.58 -6.42
N VAL A 424 -26.21 7.80 -6.12
CA VAL A 424 -25.06 8.20 -5.31
C VAL A 424 -24.01 8.82 -6.22
N TYR A 425 -23.65 10.07 -5.94
CA TYR A 425 -22.57 10.75 -6.63
C TYR A 425 -21.24 10.40 -5.98
N THR A 426 -20.27 10.00 -6.80
CA THR A 426 -18.94 9.61 -6.40
C THR A 426 -17.94 10.52 -7.09
N TYR A 427 -17.12 11.23 -6.31
CA TYR A 427 -16.09 12.07 -6.89
C TYR A 427 -14.77 12.01 -6.12
N GLY A 428 -13.67 11.99 -6.88
CA GLY A 428 -12.31 11.91 -6.36
C GLY A 428 -11.58 10.55 -6.39
N PRO A 429 -12.20 9.36 -6.43
CA PRO A 429 -11.44 8.13 -6.22
C PRO A 429 -10.69 7.65 -7.46
N ILE A 430 -11.15 7.92 -8.69
CA ILE A 430 -10.64 7.24 -9.89
C ILE A 430 -10.10 8.25 -10.91
N GLY A 431 -8.85 8.09 -11.35
CA GLY A 431 -8.22 8.86 -12.42
C GLY A 431 -8.76 8.56 -13.83
N THR A 432 -8.10 9.06 -14.87
CA THR A 432 -8.44 8.77 -16.28
C THR A 432 -8.51 7.28 -16.61
N SER A 433 -9.12 6.92 -17.74
CA SER A 433 -9.17 5.53 -18.24
C SER A 433 -7.79 4.90 -18.47
N ASN A 434 -6.75 5.71 -18.66
CA ASN A 434 -5.40 5.23 -18.91
C ASN A 434 -4.61 5.21 -17.61
N GLU A 435 -4.25 4.01 -17.17
CA GLU A 435 -3.40 3.77 -16.00
C GLU A 435 -2.12 3.10 -16.49
N TYR A 436 -0.97 3.65 -16.09
CA TYR A 436 0.33 3.16 -16.52
C TYR A 436 1.18 2.72 -15.33
N LEU A 437 2.19 1.90 -15.62
CA LEU A 437 3.34 1.70 -14.76
C LEU A 437 4.57 2.31 -15.45
N THR A 438 5.30 3.17 -14.76
CA THR A 438 6.47 3.87 -15.32
C THR A 438 7.70 3.62 -14.47
N ALA A 439 8.81 3.28 -15.15
CA ALA A 439 10.15 3.20 -14.57
C ALA A 439 10.91 4.52 -14.83
N PHE A 440 11.59 5.01 -13.80
CA PHE A 440 12.38 6.22 -13.81
C PHE A 440 13.83 5.91 -13.43
N ASP A 441 14.78 6.48 -14.19
CA ASP A 441 16.20 6.45 -13.88
C ASP A 441 16.44 7.10 -12.52
N GLY A 442 17.12 6.40 -11.60
CA GLY A 442 17.33 6.89 -10.24
C GLY A 442 18.10 8.19 -10.16
N ALA A 443 19.21 8.33 -10.90
CA ALA A 443 20.06 9.50 -10.79
C ALA A 443 19.40 10.78 -11.34
N THR A 444 18.61 10.64 -12.40
CA THR A 444 18.10 11.79 -13.17
C THR A 444 16.59 11.98 -13.07
N GLY A 445 15.84 10.95 -12.69
CA GLY A 445 14.38 10.91 -12.70
C GLY A 445 13.80 10.84 -14.10
N ARG A 446 14.60 10.59 -15.15
CA ARG A 446 14.12 10.50 -16.53
C ARG A 446 13.26 9.25 -16.72
N VAL A 447 12.21 9.33 -17.53
CA VAL A 447 11.43 8.14 -17.91
C VAL A 447 12.28 7.16 -18.71
N LEU A 448 12.40 5.92 -18.22
CA LEU A 448 13.06 4.79 -18.90
C LEU A 448 12.06 4.03 -19.78
N ASP A 449 10.93 3.64 -19.18
CA ASP A 449 9.84 2.95 -19.87
C ASP A 449 8.49 3.24 -19.22
N THR A 450 7.44 3.13 -20.02
CA THR A 450 6.05 3.19 -19.57
C THR A 450 5.28 2.07 -20.25
N VAL A 451 4.58 1.26 -19.45
CA VAL A 451 3.68 0.20 -19.92
C VAL A 451 2.29 0.41 -19.34
N ASP A 452 1.28 -0.23 -19.93
CA ASP A 452 -0.06 -0.26 -19.34
C ASP A 452 -0.01 -0.97 -17.99
N TYR A 453 -0.72 -0.43 -16.99
CA TYR A 453 -0.84 -1.05 -15.69
C TYR A 453 -1.62 -2.37 -15.84
N ALA A 454 -1.08 -3.51 -15.39
CA ALA A 454 -1.64 -4.86 -15.67
C ALA A 454 -3.12 -5.07 -15.29
N PHE A 455 -3.63 -4.33 -14.30
CA PHE A 455 -5.03 -4.41 -13.87
C PHE A 455 -5.67 -3.03 -13.94
N PRO A 456 -5.83 -2.44 -15.14
CA PRO A 456 -6.38 -1.11 -15.27
C PRO A 456 -7.89 -1.17 -15.04
N TYR A 457 -8.48 -0.02 -14.72
CA TYR A 457 -9.90 0.07 -14.39
C TYR A 457 -10.82 -0.28 -15.58
N GLY A 458 -10.40 -0.02 -16.83
CA GLY A 458 -11.26 0.01 -18.03
C GLY A 458 -11.15 -1.17 -19.01
N GLU A 459 -10.65 -2.33 -18.60
CA GLU A 459 -10.58 -3.53 -19.47
C GLU A 459 -11.99 -4.05 -19.84
N PRO A 460 -12.33 -4.20 -21.14
CA PRO A 460 -13.69 -4.47 -21.63
C PRO A 460 -14.29 -5.82 -21.20
N ASN A 461 -13.52 -6.67 -20.51
CA ASN A 461 -13.97 -7.98 -20.05
C ASN A 461 -14.01 -8.11 -18.51
N TRP A 462 -13.50 -7.13 -17.74
CA TRP A 462 -13.24 -7.34 -16.29
C TRP A 462 -13.45 -6.10 -15.42
N GLY A 463 -13.50 -4.91 -16.00
CA GLY A 463 -13.92 -3.68 -15.33
C GLY A 463 -15.05 -3.08 -16.14
N ALA A 464 -16.15 -2.72 -15.47
CA ALA A 464 -17.07 -1.76 -16.07
C ALA A 464 -16.22 -0.53 -16.44
N ALA A 465 -16.19 -0.13 -17.72
CA ALA A 465 -15.56 1.13 -18.09
C ALA A 465 -16.17 2.27 -17.24
N PRO A 466 -15.54 3.45 -17.09
CA PRO A 466 -16.16 4.57 -16.38
C PRO A 466 -17.54 4.98 -16.93
N VAL A 467 -17.85 4.60 -18.18
CA VAL A 467 -19.19 4.71 -18.79
C VAL A 467 -20.14 3.57 -18.38
N ASP A 468 -19.62 2.42 -17.97
CA ASP A 468 -20.41 1.29 -17.46
C ASP A 468 -20.64 1.38 -15.94
N HIS A 469 -19.84 2.17 -15.20
CA HIS A 469 -20.18 2.61 -13.82
C HIS A 469 -21.28 3.67 -13.83
N ARG A 470 -21.30 4.52 -14.86
CA ARG A 470 -22.40 5.47 -15.13
C ARG A 470 -23.57 4.68 -15.73
N GLY A 471 -24.63 4.45 -14.97
CA GLY A 471 -25.71 3.63 -15.52
C GLY A 471 -25.60 2.15 -15.17
N ALA A 472 -24.77 1.78 -14.17
CA ALA A 472 -24.74 0.44 -13.59
C ALA A 472 -26.00 0.17 -12.75
N PHE A 473 -27.16 0.07 -13.42
CA PHE A 473 -28.40 -0.25 -12.76
C PHE A 473 -28.40 -1.73 -12.34
N PHE A 474 -28.43 -1.99 -11.03
CA PHE A 474 -28.69 -3.31 -10.48
C PHE A 474 -30.17 -3.67 -10.68
N LYS A 475 -30.44 -4.64 -11.56
CA LYS A 475 -31.69 -5.38 -11.50
C LYS A 475 -31.65 -6.31 -10.30
N ALA A 476 -32.12 -5.88 -9.14
CA ALA A 476 -32.57 -6.83 -8.13
C ALA A 476 -33.98 -7.32 -8.52
N GLU A 477 -34.24 -8.63 -8.46
CA GLU A 477 -35.61 -9.03 -8.09
C GLU A 477 -35.83 -8.50 -6.68
N ILE A 478 -36.63 -7.44 -6.55
CA ILE A 478 -37.03 -6.90 -5.26
C ILE A 478 -38.01 -7.90 -4.64
N ASP A 479 -37.48 -8.85 -3.87
CA ASP A 479 -38.22 -9.76 -3.00
C ASP A 479 -39.07 -8.92 -2.00
N PRO A 480 -40.34 -9.29 -1.75
CA PRO A 480 -41.25 -8.55 -0.87
C PRO A 480 -40.80 -8.36 0.59
N TYR A 481 -39.75 -9.04 1.06
CA TYR A 481 -39.23 -8.85 2.41
C TYR A 481 -37.76 -8.42 2.40
N TRP A 482 -37.51 -7.27 3.02
CA TRP A 482 -36.18 -6.76 3.34
C TRP A 482 -35.21 -7.89 3.71
N GLN A 483 -34.04 -7.91 3.05
CA GLN A 483 -32.75 -8.47 3.48
C GLN A 483 -32.07 -9.56 2.63
N ASN A 484 -32.60 -10.09 1.51
CA ASN A 484 -31.83 -11.09 0.76
C ASN A 484 -31.97 -11.07 -0.77
N PRO A 485 -30.93 -10.67 -1.54
CA PRO A 485 -30.90 -10.85 -2.99
C PRO A 485 -30.47 -12.27 -3.38
N GLN A 486 -31.33 -13.01 -4.09
CA GLN A 486 -30.87 -14.12 -4.92
C GLN A 486 -30.15 -13.57 -6.16
N THR A 487 -28.91 -14.00 -6.37
CA THR A 487 -27.98 -13.48 -7.37
C THR A 487 -28.44 -13.76 -8.80
N ARG A 488 -28.82 -12.70 -9.52
CA ARG A 488 -28.48 -12.49 -10.93
C ARG A 488 -28.17 -10.99 -11.09
N TRP A 489 -27.28 -10.63 -12.03
CA TRP A 489 -26.96 -9.25 -12.51
C TRP A 489 -25.76 -8.50 -11.83
N GLY A 490 -24.73 -8.21 -12.65
CA GLY A 490 -23.67 -7.18 -12.49
C GLY A 490 -22.71 -7.28 -11.29
N HIS A 491 -21.58 -7.99 -11.43
CA HIS A 491 -20.53 -8.03 -10.40
C HIS A 491 -19.67 -6.76 -10.50
N PHE A 492 -19.63 -5.91 -9.46
CA PHE A 492 -18.52 -4.97 -9.34
C PHE A 492 -17.29 -5.81 -8.98
N PRO A 493 -16.29 -5.94 -9.86
CA PRO A 493 -15.14 -6.83 -9.64
C PRO A 493 -14.48 -6.56 -8.28
N TRP A 494 -14.33 -5.29 -7.93
CA TRP A 494 -13.69 -4.86 -6.69
C TRP A 494 -14.63 -4.82 -5.48
N GLY A 495 -15.93 -5.10 -5.62
CA GLY A 495 -16.88 -5.17 -4.51
C GLY A 495 -17.58 -3.86 -4.12
N ASP A 496 -17.29 -2.72 -4.76
CA ASP A 496 -18.09 -1.49 -4.61
C ASP A 496 -18.14 -0.59 -5.85
N PRO A 497 -19.26 0.15 -6.05
CA PRO A 497 -19.40 1.10 -7.16
C PRO A 497 -18.58 2.37 -7.02
N GLN A 498 -18.23 2.76 -5.79
CA GLN A 498 -17.64 4.07 -5.50
C GLN A 498 -16.12 4.10 -5.73
N GLY A 499 -15.50 2.96 -6.02
CA GLY A 499 -14.07 2.88 -6.28
C GLY A 499 -13.21 2.96 -5.02
N ASN A 500 -13.75 2.61 -3.86
CA ASN A 500 -12.96 2.49 -2.63
C ASN A 500 -12.02 1.29 -2.77
N ARG A 501 -12.57 0.08 -2.93
CA ARG A 501 -11.79 -1.17 -3.00
C ARG A 501 -10.91 -1.28 -4.24
N SER A 502 -11.30 -0.61 -5.34
CA SER A 502 -10.48 -0.56 -6.55
C SER A 502 -9.28 0.38 -6.43
N ASN A 503 -9.24 1.27 -5.44
CA ASN A 503 -8.09 2.16 -5.19
C ASN A 503 -7.40 1.78 -3.88
N ARG A 504 -7.14 0.49 -3.76
CA ARG A 504 -6.37 -0.11 -2.69
C ARG A 504 -5.14 -0.73 -3.33
N PHE A 505 -4.08 0.05 -3.45
CA PHE A 505 -2.84 -0.38 -4.09
C PHE A 505 -1.80 -0.78 -3.04
N LEU A 506 -1.06 -1.83 -3.34
CA LEU A 506 0.13 -2.23 -2.60
C LEU A 506 1.27 -2.45 -3.60
N ALA A 507 2.50 -2.39 -3.11
CA ALA A 507 3.66 -2.66 -3.95
C ALA A 507 4.83 -3.19 -3.11
N GLY A 508 5.86 -3.72 -3.76
CA GLY A 508 7.06 -4.19 -3.07
C GLY A 508 8.16 -4.61 -4.04
N VAL A 509 9.28 -5.07 -3.48
CA VAL A 509 10.41 -5.63 -4.21
C VAL A 509 10.56 -7.09 -3.80
N ALA A 510 10.64 -8.00 -4.77
CA ALA A 510 10.83 -9.43 -4.51
C ALA A 510 11.77 -10.08 -5.51
N TYR A 511 12.64 -10.96 -5.03
CA TYR A 511 13.57 -11.77 -5.82
C TYR A 511 12.89 -13.08 -6.22
N LEU A 512 11.92 -12.98 -7.13
CA LEU A 512 11.11 -14.11 -7.59
C LEU A 512 11.90 -15.19 -8.34
N ASP A 513 13.09 -14.87 -8.86
CA ASP A 513 14.01 -15.83 -9.46
C ASP A 513 15.18 -16.20 -8.52
N GLY A 514 15.17 -15.66 -7.29
CA GLY A 514 16.22 -15.80 -6.29
C GLY A 514 17.51 -15.03 -6.60
N VAL A 515 17.53 -14.17 -7.63
CA VAL A 515 18.76 -13.49 -8.10
C VAL A 515 18.54 -12.01 -8.34
N HIS A 516 17.50 -11.63 -9.08
CA HIS A 516 17.24 -10.25 -9.50
C HIS A 516 15.93 -9.73 -8.89
N PRO A 517 15.90 -8.44 -8.49
CA PRO A 517 14.67 -7.86 -7.95
C PRO A 517 13.60 -7.71 -9.05
N SER A 518 12.37 -7.98 -8.68
CA SER A 518 11.16 -7.70 -9.44
C SER A 518 10.28 -6.70 -8.69
N ALA A 519 9.69 -5.76 -9.41
CA ALA A 519 8.69 -4.86 -8.86
C ALA A 519 7.35 -5.60 -8.77
N ILE A 520 6.76 -5.62 -7.58
CA ILE A 520 5.46 -6.21 -7.30
C ILE A 520 4.44 -5.10 -7.23
N MET A 521 3.38 -5.18 -8.04
CA MET A 521 2.29 -4.21 -8.06
C MET A 521 0.98 -4.94 -7.81
N ALA A 522 0.26 -4.53 -6.77
CA ALA A 522 -1.00 -5.15 -6.37
C ALA A 522 -2.16 -4.15 -6.32
N ARG A 523 -3.37 -4.66 -6.53
CA ARG A 523 -4.63 -3.91 -6.48
C ARG A 523 -5.71 -4.78 -5.86
N GLY A 524 -6.39 -4.24 -4.85
CA GLY A 524 -7.51 -4.87 -4.14
C GLY A 524 -7.07 -5.90 -3.09
N TYR A 525 -7.83 -5.98 -2.00
CA TYR A 525 -7.63 -6.97 -0.93
C TYR A 525 -8.89 -7.29 -0.10
N TYR A 526 -9.92 -6.42 -0.16
CA TYR A 526 -11.19 -6.69 0.51
C TYR A 526 -12.10 -7.66 -0.24
N ALA A 527 -12.04 -7.68 -1.57
CA ALA A 527 -12.85 -8.55 -2.43
C ALA A 527 -11.92 -9.16 -3.49
N LYS A 528 -12.02 -8.74 -4.77
CA LYS A 528 -11.01 -9.09 -5.77
C LYS A 528 -9.62 -8.62 -5.33
N THR A 529 -8.66 -9.51 -5.48
CA THR A 529 -7.23 -9.29 -5.21
C THR A 529 -6.43 -9.61 -6.47
N THR A 530 -5.53 -8.71 -6.85
CA THR A 530 -4.65 -8.90 -8.01
C THR A 530 -3.22 -8.51 -7.68
N VAL A 531 -2.25 -9.25 -8.23
CA VAL A 531 -0.81 -8.99 -8.06
C VAL A 531 -0.10 -9.23 -9.39
N ALA A 532 0.80 -8.35 -9.79
CA ALA A 532 1.61 -8.50 -11.00
C ALA A 532 3.09 -8.26 -10.68
N ALA A 533 3.95 -9.09 -11.24
CA ALA A 533 5.40 -8.93 -11.17
C ALA A 533 5.94 -8.28 -12.45
N TYR A 534 6.86 -7.33 -12.30
CA TYR A 534 7.57 -6.70 -13.40
C TYR A 534 9.07 -6.82 -13.17
N SER A 535 9.79 -7.24 -14.20
CA SER A 535 11.26 -7.21 -14.23
C SER A 535 11.73 -6.10 -15.17
N MET A 536 13.00 -5.69 -15.04
CA MET A 536 13.64 -4.83 -16.04
C MET A 536 14.66 -5.60 -16.89
N ARG A 537 14.67 -5.34 -18.19
CA ARG A 537 15.69 -5.85 -19.14
C ARG A 537 16.38 -4.67 -19.82
N GLY A 538 17.46 -4.19 -19.20
CA GLY A 538 17.93 -2.82 -19.42
C GLY A 538 16.80 -1.84 -19.07
N ASP A 539 16.64 -0.78 -19.84
CA ASP A 539 15.63 0.26 -19.60
C ASP A 539 14.18 -0.15 -19.91
N LYS A 540 13.83 -1.45 -19.95
CA LYS A 540 12.49 -1.92 -20.38
C LYS A 540 11.77 -2.73 -19.32
N LEU A 541 10.53 -2.34 -19.03
CA LEU A 541 9.63 -3.05 -18.14
C LEU A 541 9.06 -4.28 -18.85
N VAL A 542 9.15 -5.44 -18.18
CA VAL A 542 8.64 -6.71 -18.69
C VAL A 542 7.67 -7.28 -17.66
N LEU A 543 6.39 -7.31 -18.02
CA LEU A 543 5.35 -7.99 -17.25
C LEU A 543 5.64 -9.49 -17.21
N GLY A 544 5.78 -10.02 -15.99
CA GLY A 544 5.96 -11.44 -15.69
C GLY A 544 4.63 -12.09 -15.29
N ASN A 545 4.68 -12.91 -14.25
CA ASN A 545 3.50 -13.60 -13.73
C ASN A 545 2.49 -12.62 -13.12
N THR A 546 1.23 -13.05 -13.11
CA THR A 546 0.11 -12.30 -12.55
C THR A 546 -0.82 -13.22 -11.77
N PHE A 547 -1.32 -12.74 -10.64
CA PHE A 547 -2.38 -13.33 -9.84
C PHE A 547 -3.67 -12.51 -9.99
N ASP A 548 -4.81 -13.19 -10.13
CA ASP A 548 -6.15 -12.60 -10.12
C ASP A 548 -7.11 -13.57 -9.43
N SER A 549 -7.63 -13.18 -8.26
CA SER A 549 -8.51 -14.03 -7.46
C SER A 549 -9.77 -14.45 -8.21
N ASP A 550 -10.28 -13.63 -9.13
CA ASP A 550 -11.49 -13.96 -9.92
C ASP A 550 -11.25 -15.10 -10.92
N ARG A 551 -9.99 -15.46 -11.17
CA ARG A 551 -9.62 -16.57 -12.06
C ARG A 551 -9.45 -17.89 -11.32
N LEU A 552 -9.58 -17.90 -10.00
CA LEU A 552 -9.54 -19.11 -9.20
C LEU A 552 -10.80 -19.96 -9.42
N PRO A 553 -10.74 -21.28 -9.22
CA PRO A 553 -11.92 -22.14 -9.21
C PRO A 553 -12.98 -21.69 -8.18
N ASP A 554 -12.52 -21.17 -7.04
CA ASP A 554 -13.33 -20.47 -6.05
C ASP A 554 -12.73 -19.09 -5.75
N PRO A 555 -13.31 -18.00 -6.30
CA PRO A 555 -12.82 -16.64 -6.07
C PRO A 555 -12.79 -16.22 -4.60
N LYS A 556 -13.65 -16.79 -3.75
CA LYS A 556 -13.73 -16.47 -2.32
C LYS A 556 -12.45 -16.78 -1.55
N VAL A 557 -11.59 -17.62 -2.10
CA VAL A 557 -10.28 -17.91 -1.51
C VAL A 557 -9.42 -16.66 -1.43
N GLY A 558 -9.48 -15.78 -2.45
CA GLY A 558 -8.71 -14.54 -2.50
C GLY A 558 -9.40 -13.30 -1.92
N GLU A 559 -10.64 -13.44 -1.46
CA GLU A 559 -11.43 -12.36 -0.84
C GLU A 559 -11.04 -12.14 0.63
N GLU A 560 -11.04 -10.89 1.07
CA GLU A 560 -10.72 -10.46 2.44
C GLU A 560 -9.39 -11.01 2.97
N ARG A 561 -8.38 -11.23 2.12
CA ARG A 561 -7.09 -11.80 2.55
C ARG A 561 -6.00 -10.78 2.80
N GLY A 562 -5.92 -9.75 1.96
CA GLY A 562 -4.85 -8.77 2.08
C GLY A 562 -5.03 -7.87 3.29
N VAL A 563 -3.93 -7.26 3.71
CA VAL A 563 -3.88 -6.24 4.75
C VAL A 563 -3.55 -4.89 4.12
N HIS A 564 -3.52 -3.85 4.92
CA HIS A 564 -3.06 -2.52 4.50
C HIS A 564 -1.53 -2.42 4.27
N SER A 565 -0.90 -3.52 3.89
CA SER A 565 0.52 -3.69 3.57
C SER A 565 0.71 -5.02 2.82
N LEU A 566 1.92 -5.30 2.36
CA LEU A 566 2.42 -6.63 2.03
C LEU A 566 3.86 -6.71 2.53
N MET A 567 4.34 -7.93 2.75
CA MET A 567 5.73 -8.19 3.07
C MET A 567 6.28 -9.25 2.13
N VAL A 568 7.60 -9.28 2.03
CA VAL A 568 8.33 -10.17 1.14
C VAL A 568 9.37 -10.93 1.95
N ALA A 569 9.41 -12.24 1.78
CA ALA A 569 10.35 -13.14 2.44
C ALA A 569 10.46 -14.46 1.66
N ASP A 570 11.60 -15.12 1.76
CA ASP A 570 11.74 -16.55 1.43
C ASP A 570 11.14 -17.34 2.59
N VAL A 571 9.91 -17.84 2.41
CA VAL A 571 9.19 -18.50 3.51
C VAL A 571 9.37 -20.00 3.52
N ASP A 572 9.75 -20.63 2.39
CA ASP A 572 9.92 -22.08 2.28
C ASP A 572 11.37 -22.57 2.08
N GLY A 573 12.32 -21.65 2.01
CA GLY A 573 13.75 -21.92 1.95
C GLY A 573 14.25 -22.31 0.56
N ASP A 574 13.52 -21.98 -0.52
CA ASP A 574 13.93 -22.25 -1.91
C ASP A 574 14.87 -21.17 -2.49
N ALA A 575 15.25 -20.18 -1.69
CA ALA A 575 16.08 -19.01 -2.00
C ALA A 575 15.38 -17.93 -2.87
N LYS A 576 14.10 -18.08 -3.17
CA LYS A 576 13.28 -17.06 -3.84
C LYS A 576 12.33 -16.43 -2.86
N ASP A 577 11.78 -15.28 -3.24
CA ASP A 577 10.85 -14.58 -2.37
C ASP A 577 9.39 -14.92 -2.69
N GLU A 578 8.63 -15.20 -1.64
CA GLU A 578 7.17 -15.19 -1.63
C GLU A 578 6.61 -13.80 -1.30
N ILE A 579 5.35 -13.59 -1.68
CA ILE A 579 4.58 -12.40 -1.29
C ILE A 579 3.63 -12.76 -0.16
N VAL A 580 3.94 -12.33 1.06
CA VAL A 580 3.04 -12.43 2.20
C VAL A 580 2.03 -11.28 2.10
N TYR A 581 0.83 -11.62 1.64
CA TYR A 581 -0.27 -10.70 1.37
C TYR A 581 -1.33 -10.80 2.48
N GLY A 582 -0.94 -10.49 3.72
CA GLY A 582 -1.82 -10.55 4.88
C GLY A 582 -2.07 -11.99 5.33
N ALA A 583 -3.29 -12.47 5.11
CA ALA A 583 -3.75 -13.83 5.42
C ALA A 583 -3.56 -14.81 4.26
N MET A 584 -2.93 -14.39 3.16
CA MET A 584 -2.62 -15.22 1.99
C MET A 584 -1.15 -15.07 1.65
N VAL A 585 -0.50 -16.15 1.23
CA VAL A 585 0.87 -16.13 0.71
C VAL A 585 0.84 -16.56 -0.75
N LEU A 586 1.42 -15.74 -1.61
CA LEU A 586 1.67 -16.08 -3.01
C LEU A 586 3.11 -16.57 -3.17
N ASP A 587 3.26 -17.64 -3.94
CA ASP A 587 4.52 -18.29 -4.29
C ASP A 587 5.42 -17.37 -5.15
N ASP A 588 6.68 -17.74 -5.36
CA ASP A 588 7.62 -17.08 -6.30
C ASP A 588 7.03 -16.88 -7.72
N ASN A 589 6.13 -17.79 -8.12
CA ASN A 589 5.42 -17.76 -9.39
C ASN A 589 4.05 -17.04 -9.33
N LEU A 590 3.71 -16.43 -8.20
CA LEU A 590 2.44 -15.79 -7.86
C LEU A 590 1.20 -16.71 -7.81
N ALA A 591 1.36 -18.04 -7.81
CA ALA A 591 0.27 -18.93 -7.43
C ALA A 591 0.00 -18.82 -5.92
N ILE A 592 -1.19 -19.23 -5.48
CA ILE A 592 -1.46 -19.34 -4.04
C ILE A 592 -0.59 -20.47 -3.48
N LYS A 593 0.29 -20.11 -2.54
CA LYS A 593 1.06 -21.05 -1.74
C LYS A 593 0.24 -21.52 -0.54
N THR A 594 -0.27 -20.57 0.23
CA THR A 594 -1.16 -20.87 1.35
C THR A 594 -2.18 -19.76 1.63
N VAL A 595 -3.20 -20.13 2.41
CA VAL A 595 -4.16 -19.21 3.03
C VAL A 595 -4.26 -19.56 4.51
N GLY A 596 -4.15 -18.56 5.38
CA GLY A 596 -4.19 -18.75 6.83
C GLY A 596 -5.55 -19.30 7.29
N ASN A 597 -5.57 -20.52 7.82
CA ASN A 597 -6.78 -21.18 8.30
C ASN A 597 -6.50 -22.23 9.39
N THR A 598 -7.49 -22.50 10.25
CA THR A 598 -7.45 -23.57 11.25
C THR A 598 -8.85 -23.94 11.77
N TRP A 599 -8.95 -24.84 12.75
CA TRP A 599 -10.19 -25.30 13.39
C TRP A 599 -10.21 -24.97 14.89
N PHE A 600 -11.31 -24.41 15.43
CA PHE A 600 -11.47 -24.00 16.83
C PHE A 600 -12.69 -24.61 17.54
N PRO A 601 -12.57 -25.16 18.76
CA PRO A 601 -13.70 -25.59 19.60
C PRO A 601 -14.56 -24.41 20.11
N SER A 602 -15.78 -24.28 19.56
CA SER A 602 -16.87 -23.39 20.04
C SER A 602 -16.61 -21.86 20.02
N PRO A 603 -17.66 -20.99 20.03
CA PRO A 603 -17.47 -19.55 20.05
C PRO A 603 -16.72 -19.07 21.31
N PRO A 604 -15.71 -18.19 21.19
CA PRO A 604 -15.01 -17.64 22.33
C PRO A 604 -15.92 -16.69 23.14
N PRO A 605 -15.63 -16.47 24.44
CA PRO A 605 -16.34 -15.48 25.26
C PRO A 605 -16.28 -14.08 24.65
N ALA A 606 -17.17 -13.17 25.05
CA ALA A 606 -17.23 -11.78 24.55
C ALA A 606 -16.03 -10.87 24.94
N THR A 607 -14.93 -11.43 25.45
CA THR A 607 -13.78 -10.72 26.01
C THR A 607 -12.47 -11.28 25.48
N ASN A 608 -11.36 -10.57 25.66
CA ASN A 608 -10.05 -11.02 25.20
C ASN A 608 -9.64 -12.33 25.88
N VAL A 609 -9.52 -13.40 25.09
CA VAL A 609 -9.16 -14.74 25.57
C VAL A 609 -8.08 -15.31 24.66
N ASP A 610 -7.08 -15.94 25.28
CA ASP A 610 -6.07 -16.77 24.59
C ASP A 610 -6.76 -18.01 24.00
N LEU A 611 -6.60 -18.21 22.69
CA LEU A 611 -7.20 -19.33 21.96
C LEU A 611 -6.19 -20.43 21.65
N THR A 612 -4.93 -20.28 22.05
CA THR A 612 -3.85 -21.21 21.72
C THR A 612 -4.09 -22.63 22.27
N PRO A 613 -4.58 -22.83 23.52
CA PRO A 613 -4.89 -24.18 24.00
C PRO A 613 -5.91 -24.93 23.12
N GLN A 614 -6.89 -24.19 22.59
CA GLN A 614 -7.95 -24.68 21.72
C GLN A 614 -7.45 -25.00 20.30
N ILE A 615 -6.50 -24.23 19.79
CA ILE A 615 -5.80 -24.51 18.52
C ILE A 615 -5.01 -25.81 18.64
N LYS A 616 -4.25 -25.98 19.73
CA LYS A 616 -3.37 -27.14 19.93
C LYS A 616 -4.15 -28.43 20.23
N ASN A 617 -5.36 -28.33 20.80
CA ASN A 617 -6.20 -29.48 21.14
C ASN A 617 -7.68 -29.27 20.74
N PRO A 618 -7.99 -29.30 19.43
CA PRO A 618 -9.34 -29.04 18.95
C PRO A 618 -10.27 -30.25 19.19
N ASP A 619 -11.43 -30.01 19.79
CA ASP A 619 -12.45 -31.04 20.02
C ASP A 619 -13.22 -31.42 18.73
N GLU A 620 -14.15 -32.37 18.84
CA GLU A 620 -14.97 -32.85 17.72
C GLU A 620 -15.98 -31.79 17.20
N ASN A 621 -16.30 -30.77 18.00
CA ASN A 621 -17.24 -29.70 17.67
C ASN A 621 -16.52 -28.43 17.15
N ALA A 622 -15.24 -28.54 16.80
CA ALA A 622 -14.46 -27.43 16.30
C ALA A 622 -15.01 -26.87 14.97
N LYS A 623 -15.05 -25.55 14.87
CA LYS A 623 -15.50 -24.75 13.73
C LYS A 623 -14.33 -24.26 12.89
N PHE A 624 -14.50 -24.19 11.58
CA PHE A 624 -13.49 -23.64 10.69
C PHE A 624 -13.31 -22.13 10.92
N VAL A 625 -12.06 -21.68 10.94
CA VAL A 625 -11.68 -20.29 11.08
C VAL A 625 -10.63 -19.95 10.04
N TYR A 626 -10.80 -18.79 9.45
CA TYR A 626 -9.92 -18.24 8.44
C TYR A 626 -9.37 -16.90 8.94
N LEU A 627 -8.10 -16.64 8.65
CA LEU A 627 -7.54 -15.32 8.82
C LEU A 627 -8.06 -14.43 7.69
N ALA A 628 -8.47 -13.21 8.04
CA ALA A 628 -9.01 -12.24 7.10
C ALA A 628 -8.23 -10.93 7.15
N HIS A 629 -8.77 -9.90 6.51
CA HIS A 629 -8.24 -8.56 6.46
C HIS A 629 -7.86 -8.00 7.83
N GLY A 630 -6.80 -7.19 7.84
CA GLY A 630 -6.31 -6.49 9.01
C GLY A 630 -5.44 -5.29 8.67
N ASP A 631 -5.05 -4.60 9.74
CA ASP A 631 -4.37 -3.30 9.68
C ASP A 631 -2.87 -3.35 9.97
N ALA A 632 -2.36 -4.47 10.51
CA ALA A 632 -0.94 -4.64 10.85
C ALA A 632 -0.48 -6.10 10.70
N MET A 633 0.74 -6.27 10.22
CA MET A 633 1.36 -7.57 9.97
C MET A 633 2.87 -7.49 10.17
N HIS A 634 3.46 -8.52 10.76
CA HIS A 634 4.91 -8.63 11.00
C HIS A 634 5.38 -10.00 10.48
N VAL A 635 6.39 -9.99 9.59
CA VAL A 635 6.93 -11.20 8.96
C VAL A 635 8.41 -11.30 9.29
N GLY A 636 8.76 -12.19 10.21
CA GLY A 636 10.11 -12.37 10.71
C GLY A 636 10.26 -13.70 11.43
N ASP A 637 11.46 -14.02 11.86
CA ASP A 637 11.75 -15.21 12.68
C ASP A 637 11.27 -14.95 14.12
N LEU A 638 10.01 -15.26 14.41
CA LEU A 638 9.37 -15.01 15.71
C LEU A 638 9.51 -16.21 16.65
N ASN A 639 9.68 -17.40 16.08
CA ASN A 639 9.95 -18.64 16.77
C ASN A 639 11.25 -19.26 16.25
N PRO A 640 12.41 -18.91 16.84
CA PRO A 640 13.72 -19.35 16.36
C PRO A 640 13.97 -20.87 16.43
N ASP A 641 13.09 -21.62 17.11
CA ASP A 641 13.15 -23.09 17.13
C ASP A 641 12.48 -23.72 15.88
N ARG A 642 11.80 -22.93 15.06
CA ARG A 642 11.19 -23.34 13.78
C ARG A 642 12.00 -22.73 12.62
N PRO A 643 12.37 -23.51 11.59
CA PRO A 643 13.02 -22.95 10.41
C PRO A 643 12.10 -22.01 9.62
N GLY A 644 12.63 -20.84 9.24
CA GLY A 644 11.93 -19.87 8.40
C GLY A 644 11.02 -18.92 9.22
N PRO A 645 10.53 -17.84 8.60
CA PRO A 645 9.76 -16.83 9.30
C PRO A 645 8.36 -17.32 9.69
N GLU A 646 7.76 -16.65 10.67
CA GLU A 646 6.33 -16.65 10.96
C GLU A 646 5.68 -15.34 10.55
N VAL A 647 4.35 -15.34 10.52
CA VAL A 647 3.55 -14.14 10.29
C VAL A 647 2.66 -13.86 11.49
N PHE A 648 2.92 -12.75 12.19
CA PHE A 648 1.97 -12.18 13.12
C PHE A 648 1.00 -11.26 12.38
N LEU A 649 -0.29 -11.46 12.59
CA LEU A 649 -1.37 -10.73 11.92
C LEU A 649 -2.46 -10.33 12.92
N VAL A 650 -2.88 -9.06 12.90
CA VAL A 650 -4.12 -8.60 13.55
C VAL A 650 -5.28 -8.56 12.56
N GLN A 651 -6.52 -8.60 13.03
CA GLN A 651 -7.70 -8.69 12.17
C GLN A 651 -8.76 -7.61 12.46
N GLU A 652 -9.23 -6.98 11.39
CA GLU A 652 -10.38 -6.08 11.37
C GLU A 652 -11.66 -6.92 11.26
N ALA A 653 -12.06 -7.56 12.37
CA ALA A 653 -13.23 -8.43 12.38
C ALA A 653 -14.30 -7.99 13.39
N TRP A 654 -15.39 -7.41 12.87
CA TRP A 654 -16.70 -7.38 13.53
C TRP A 654 -17.53 -8.58 13.08
N ASN A 655 -17.32 -9.73 13.71
CA ASN A 655 -18.27 -10.85 13.76
C ASN A 655 -18.95 -11.21 12.41
N ALA A 656 -18.22 -11.16 11.29
CA ALA A 656 -18.86 -11.26 9.98
C ALA A 656 -19.21 -12.72 9.65
N TRP A 657 -20.51 -12.94 9.57
CA TRP A 657 -21.22 -14.15 9.20
C TRP A 657 -20.76 -14.68 7.85
N GLN A 658 -19.96 -15.75 7.86
CA GLN A 658 -19.84 -16.64 6.71
C GLN A 658 -20.36 -18.01 7.14
N ASP A 659 -20.93 -18.73 6.17
CA ASP A 659 -21.34 -20.14 6.28
C ASP A 659 -20.12 -21.04 6.53
N ALA A 660 -19.49 -20.92 7.70
CA ALA A 660 -18.40 -21.78 8.11
C ALA A 660 -18.92 -23.20 8.26
N LYS A 661 -18.06 -24.20 8.04
CA LYS A 661 -18.39 -25.59 8.29
C LYS A 661 -17.79 -26.03 9.62
N ASP A 662 -18.49 -26.88 10.36
CA ASP A 662 -17.88 -27.67 11.43
C ASP A 662 -17.11 -28.87 10.84
N ARG A 663 -16.38 -29.61 11.67
CA ARG A 663 -15.65 -30.82 11.22
C ARG A 663 -16.56 -31.91 10.64
N ALA A 664 -17.86 -31.86 10.94
CA ALA A 664 -18.88 -32.75 10.40
C ALA A 664 -19.49 -32.25 9.07
N GLY A 665 -19.09 -31.07 8.58
CA GLY A 665 -19.58 -30.46 7.35
C GLY A 665 -20.88 -29.67 7.49
N ASN A 666 -21.39 -29.45 8.71
CA ASN A 666 -22.59 -28.65 8.95
C ASN A 666 -22.26 -27.16 8.91
N THR A 667 -23.18 -26.35 8.37
CA THR A 667 -23.03 -24.89 8.44
C THR A 667 -23.19 -24.41 9.88
N VAL A 668 -22.25 -23.61 10.35
CA VAL A 668 -22.20 -23.03 11.70
C VAL A 668 -21.68 -21.60 11.64
N ASP A 669 -22.00 -20.79 12.66
CA ASP A 669 -21.45 -19.44 12.78
C ASP A 669 -19.93 -19.51 13.00
N GLY A 670 -19.14 -19.00 12.05
CA GLY A 670 -17.67 -18.96 12.15
C GLY A 670 -17.17 -17.99 13.23
N VAL A 671 -15.94 -18.23 13.72
CA VAL A 671 -15.24 -17.34 14.65
C VAL A 671 -14.10 -16.66 13.90
N ARG A 672 -13.87 -15.36 14.08
CA ARG A 672 -12.63 -14.71 13.63
C ARG A 672 -11.76 -14.35 14.84
N PRO A 673 -10.45 -14.67 14.85
CA PRO A 673 -9.55 -14.20 15.90
C PRO A 673 -9.39 -12.68 15.81
N GLY A 674 -8.98 -12.06 16.92
CA GLY A 674 -8.51 -10.67 16.90
C GLY A 674 -7.10 -10.54 16.32
N GLY A 675 -6.29 -11.61 16.42
CA GLY A 675 -4.98 -11.72 15.81
C GLY A 675 -4.28 -13.00 16.25
N GLY A 676 -3.10 -13.26 15.70
CA GLY A 676 -2.33 -14.47 15.99
C GLY A 676 -1.10 -14.62 15.11
N VAL A 677 -0.30 -15.65 15.39
CA VAL A 677 0.90 -16.01 14.63
C VAL A 677 0.60 -17.27 13.81
N TYR A 678 0.88 -17.25 12.51
CA TYR A 678 0.68 -18.39 11.63
C TYR A 678 1.93 -18.74 10.82
N ASP A 679 2.01 -19.99 10.41
CA ASP A 679 3.05 -20.54 9.54
C ASP A 679 2.75 -20.16 8.07
N PRO A 680 3.61 -19.35 7.41
CA PRO A 680 3.37 -18.90 6.03
C PRO A 680 3.51 -19.98 4.96
N VAL A 681 4.05 -21.16 5.28
CA VAL A 681 4.15 -22.29 4.35
C VAL A 681 2.89 -23.15 4.43
N THR A 682 2.46 -23.49 5.64
CA THR A 682 1.33 -24.42 5.85
C THR A 682 -0.01 -23.70 5.97
N GLY A 683 0.00 -22.40 6.31
CA GLY A 683 -1.19 -21.64 6.67
C GLY A 683 -1.73 -21.96 8.07
N GLU A 684 -1.04 -22.81 8.83
CA GLU A 684 -1.46 -23.23 10.17
C GLU A 684 -1.31 -22.06 11.16
N LEU A 685 -2.43 -21.68 11.78
CA LEU A 685 -2.42 -20.72 12.89
C LEU A 685 -1.84 -21.39 14.13
N MET A 686 -0.70 -20.90 14.61
CA MET A 686 0.08 -21.47 15.71
C MET A 686 -0.38 -20.94 17.08
N THR A 687 -0.67 -19.64 17.14
CA THR A 687 -1.16 -18.93 18.33
C THR A 687 -2.24 -17.94 17.93
N ALA A 688 -3.19 -17.65 18.83
CA ALA A 688 -4.19 -16.63 18.56
C ALA A 688 -4.85 -16.10 19.83
N PHE A 689 -5.44 -14.91 19.73
CA PHE A 689 -6.31 -14.35 20.75
C PHE A 689 -7.60 -13.83 20.13
N TYR A 690 -8.67 -13.82 20.92
CA TYR A 690 -9.93 -13.17 20.55
C TYR A 690 -9.95 -11.69 20.95
N ALA A 691 -10.58 -10.84 20.16
CA ALA A 691 -10.75 -9.42 20.47
C ALA A 691 -12.22 -8.97 20.63
N GLY A 692 -13.16 -9.62 19.94
CA GLY A 692 -14.59 -9.26 19.96
C GLY A 692 -14.94 -7.91 19.31
N LYS A 693 -13.99 -7.28 18.64
CA LYS A 693 -14.09 -6.02 17.91
C LYS A 693 -12.99 -5.96 16.85
N ASP A 694 -13.07 -4.96 15.97
CA ASP A 694 -11.92 -4.53 15.18
C ASP A 694 -10.68 -4.38 16.07
N ASN A 695 -9.62 -5.08 15.68
CA ASN A 695 -8.32 -5.03 16.31
C ASN A 695 -7.29 -4.42 15.36
N GLY A 696 -7.38 -3.12 15.16
CA GLY A 696 -6.61 -2.41 14.13
C GLY A 696 -5.12 -2.18 14.40
N ARG A 697 -4.50 -2.77 15.43
CA ARG A 697 -3.05 -2.60 15.72
C ARG A 697 -2.45 -3.80 16.44
N GLY A 698 -1.20 -4.09 16.15
CA GLY A 698 -0.36 -5.00 16.92
C GLY A 698 1.09 -4.86 16.50
N ALA A 699 1.99 -5.39 17.32
CA ALA A 699 3.41 -5.51 16.98
C ALA A 699 3.98 -6.84 17.49
N ALA A 700 5.06 -7.31 16.86
CA ALA A 700 5.71 -8.56 17.23
C ALA A 700 7.22 -8.49 16.98
N ASP A 701 8.02 -8.74 18.01
CA ASP A 701 9.48 -8.94 17.96
C ASP A 701 9.99 -9.33 19.36
N ASN A 702 11.30 -9.59 19.48
CA ASN A 702 11.96 -9.79 20.76
C ASN A 702 12.01 -8.47 21.54
N ILE A 703 11.20 -8.35 22.60
CA ILE A 703 11.27 -7.22 23.53
C ILE A 703 11.67 -7.68 24.94
N ASP A 704 11.94 -8.97 25.14
CA ASP A 704 12.31 -9.57 26.41
C ASP A 704 13.36 -10.69 26.20
N PRO A 705 14.63 -10.45 26.55
CA PRO A 705 15.71 -11.39 26.24
C PRO A 705 15.67 -12.67 27.08
N ASN A 706 14.70 -12.79 28.00
CA ASN A 706 14.52 -13.98 28.84
C ASN A 706 13.35 -14.85 28.37
N SER A 707 12.63 -14.43 27.32
CA SER A 707 11.49 -15.15 26.77
C SER A 707 11.93 -16.21 25.76
N PRO A 708 11.20 -17.35 25.64
CA PRO A 708 11.42 -18.26 24.53
C PRO A 708 10.89 -17.65 23.24
N GLY A 709 11.80 -17.10 22.42
CA GLY A 709 11.51 -16.49 21.13
C GLY A 709 10.96 -15.07 21.24
N ALA A 710 10.27 -14.60 20.21
CA ALA A 710 9.68 -13.26 20.17
C ALA A 710 8.36 -13.17 20.94
N GLU A 711 8.00 -11.93 21.29
CA GLU A 711 6.66 -11.57 21.75
C GLU A 711 5.80 -11.06 20.60
N TYR A 712 4.49 -11.10 20.80
CA TYR A 712 3.56 -10.23 20.08
C TYR A 712 2.58 -9.59 21.04
N TRP A 713 2.13 -8.38 20.75
CA TRP A 713 1.16 -7.67 21.56
C TRP A 713 0.14 -6.92 20.75
N SER A 714 -1.07 -6.95 21.27
CA SER A 714 -2.24 -6.32 20.67
C SER A 714 -3.37 -6.29 21.70
N ASN A 715 -4.35 -5.40 21.53
CA ASN A 715 -5.57 -5.36 22.35
C ASN A 715 -5.32 -5.45 23.88
N GLY A 716 -4.30 -4.75 24.37
CA GLY A 716 -3.97 -4.64 25.79
C GLY A 716 -3.24 -5.82 26.43
N SER A 717 -2.79 -6.82 25.66
CA SER A 717 -2.06 -7.98 26.17
C SER A 717 -0.83 -8.30 25.34
N VAL A 718 0.16 -8.93 25.98
CA VAL A 718 1.38 -9.44 25.33
C VAL A 718 1.42 -10.95 25.50
N TYR A 719 1.88 -11.62 24.46
CA TYR A 719 1.87 -13.07 24.30
C TYR A 719 3.22 -13.53 23.77
N SER A 720 3.60 -14.77 24.10
CA SER A 720 4.75 -15.44 23.48
C SER A 720 4.37 -15.95 22.09
N ALA A 721 5.17 -15.66 21.07
CA ALA A 721 4.95 -16.17 19.71
C ALA A 721 5.13 -17.69 19.62
N VAL A 722 6.00 -18.26 20.48
CA VAL A 722 6.31 -19.69 20.53
C VAL A 722 5.22 -20.50 21.24
N THR A 723 4.84 -20.06 22.43
CA THR A 723 3.92 -20.83 23.29
C THR A 723 2.46 -20.43 23.11
N GLY A 724 2.20 -19.18 22.74
CA GLY A 724 0.89 -18.52 22.74
C GLY A 724 0.41 -18.07 24.12
N GLU A 725 1.17 -18.36 25.18
CA GLU A 725 0.81 -17.97 26.54
C GLU A 725 0.73 -16.44 26.65
N ARG A 726 -0.37 -15.94 27.23
CA ARG A 726 -0.46 -14.53 27.63
C ARG A 726 0.53 -14.25 28.76
N LEU A 727 1.57 -13.48 28.47
CA LEU A 727 2.66 -13.19 29.40
C LEU A 727 2.29 -12.06 30.38
N TYR A 728 1.79 -10.94 29.87
CA TYR A 728 1.51 -9.75 30.67
C TYR A 728 0.45 -8.83 30.04
N GLY A 729 -0.07 -7.88 30.82
CA GLY A 729 -0.82 -6.74 30.27
C GLY A 729 0.11 -5.79 29.53
N ALA A 730 -0.29 -5.30 28.35
CA ALA A 730 0.55 -4.44 27.50
C ALA A 730 0.75 -3.01 28.04
N GLY A 731 0.04 -2.61 29.11
CA GLY A 731 0.21 -1.32 29.76
C GLY A 731 0.19 -0.14 28.78
N ASN A 732 1.32 0.55 28.64
CA ASN A 732 1.51 1.68 27.73
C ASN A 732 2.46 1.38 26.55
N LEU A 733 2.70 0.11 26.23
CA LEU A 733 3.51 -0.26 25.06
C LEU A 733 2.80 0.19 23.77
N PRO A 734 3.45 0.99 22.91
CA PRO A 734 2.88 1.34 21.61
C PRO A 734 2.77 0.13 20.69
N GLN A 735 1.82 0.18 19.76
CA GLN A 735 1.59 -0.85 18.73
C GLN A 735 1.71 -0.18 17.36
N ASN A 736 2.94 0.08 16.96
CA ASN A 736 3.25 0.81 15.73
C ASN A 736 4.52 0.25 15.08
N PHE A 737 5.64 0.99 15.16
CA PHE A 737 6.91 0.56 14.62
C PHE A 737 7.82 -0.04 15.69
N LEU A 738 8.84 -0.72 15.19
CA LEU A 738 9.94 -1.30 15.93
C LEU A 738 11.23 -0.71 15.38
N ILE A 739 12.25 -0.61 16.22
CA ILE A 739 13.53 -0.05 15.83
C ILE A 739 14.65 -0.64 16.69
N TYR A 740 15.75 -1.09 16.09
CA TYR A 740 16.98 -1.37 16.82
C TYR A 740 17.72 -0.07 17.06
N TRP A 741 17.78 0.40 18.30
CA TRP A 741 18.28 1.73 18.64
C TRP A 741 19.41 1.71 19.66
N ASP A 742 19.34 0.86 20.68
CA ASP A 742 20.29 0.86 21.78
C ASP A 742 21.50 -0.08 21.57
N GLY A 743 22.02 -0.63 22.66
CA GLY A 743 23.24 -1.43 22.67
C GLY A 743 23.00 -2.93 22.63
N ASP A 744 21.81 -3.40 23.01
CA ASP A 744 21.49 -4.82 23.20
C ASP A 744 20.81 -5.43 21.96
N LEU A 745 20.35 -6.69 22.07
CA LEU A 745 19.79 -7.46 20.95
C LEU A 745 18.26 -7.48 20.91
N THR A 746 17.60 -6.91 21.92
CA THR A 746 16.14 -6.75 21.90
C THR A 746 15.77 -5.50 21.12
N ARG A 747 14.53 -5.43 20.67
CA ARG A 747 14.06 -4.37 19.78
C ARG A 747 13.33 -3.27 20.55
N GLU A 748 13.64 -2.01 20.24
CA GLU A 748 12.93 -0.86 20.81
C GLU A 748 11.63 -0.60 20.05
N LEU A 749 10.78 0.21 20.69
CA LEU A 749 9.47 0.58 20.21
C LEU A 749 9.51 2.00 19.64
N LEU A 750 9.01 2.17 18.41
CA LEU A 750 8.91 3.47 17.74
C LEU A 750 7.44 3.85 17.54
N ASP A 751 7.04 5.00 18.06
CA ASP A 751 5.71 5.55 17.82
C ASP A 751 5.74 7.09 17.87
N SER A 752 5.09 7.72 16.89
CA SER A 752 5.11 9.16 16.71
C SER A 752 6.55 9.69 16.57
N ASN A 753 7.01 10.52 17.50
CA ASN A 753 8.37 11.07 17.53
C ASN A 753 9.19 10.51 18.70
N ARG A 754 8.90 9.29 19.16
CA ARG A 754 9.52 8.69 20.35
C ARG A 754 10.05 7.29 20.07
N ILE A 755 11.25 7.03 20.59
CA ILE A 755 11.80 5.67 20.72
C ILE A 755 11.77 5.30 22.20
N SER A 756 11.26 4.12 22.52
CA SER A 756 11.11 3.64 23.90
C SER A 756 11.58 2.20 24.06
N LYS A 757 12.20 1.88 25.19
CA LYS A 757 12.54 0.52 25.60
C LYS A 757 11.41 -0.09 26.42
N ALA A 758 11.02 -1.33 26.14
CA ALA A 758 10.09 -2.06 26.98
C ALA A 758 10.78 -2.48 28.29
N ASN A 759 10.11 -2.32 29.44
CA ASN A 759 10.61 -2.77 30.74
C ASN A 759 10.00 -4.14 31.07
N THR A 760 10.43 -5.16 30.33
CA THR A 760 9.97 -6.55 30.40
C THR A 760 10.92 -7.39 31.26
N ASP A 761 10.40 -8.50 31.78
CA ASP A 761 11.18 -9.51 32.48
C ASP A 761 10.36 -10.81 32.60
N TYR A 762 10.65 -11.75 31.71
CA TYR A 762 9.98 -13.03 31.63
C TYR A 762 10.18 -13.88 32.89
N THR A 763 11.24 -13.63 33.67
CA THR A 763 11.53 -14.41 34.88
C THR A 763 10.64 -14.00 36.07
N THR A 764 10.27 -12.71 36.14
CA THR A 764 9.41 -12.19 37.20
C THR A 764 7.94 -12.04 36.79
N ARG A 765 7.66 -12.05 35.47
CA ARG A 765 6.31 -11.98 34.86
C ARG A 765 5.41 -10.92 35.50
N PRO A 766 5.77 -9.63 35.41
CA PRO A 766 4.96 -8.56 35.97
C PRO A 766 3.54 -8.56 35.38
N SER A 767 2.52 -8.25 36.18
CA SER A 767 1.13 -8.26 35.71
C SER A 767 0.85 -7.29 34.54
N THR A 768 1.62 -6.22 34.43
CA THR A 768 1.55 -5.22 33.35
C THR A 768 2.94 -4.63 33.12
N VAL A 769 3.30 -4.42 31.85
CA VAL A 769 4.59 -3.85 31.44
C VAL A 769 4.47 -2.36 31.15
N ASN A 770 5.55 -1.63 31.43
CA ASN A 770 5.71 -0.21 31.09
C ASN A 770 6.91 -0.04 30.15
N LYS A 771 7.16 1.19 29.70
CA LYS A 771 8.30 1.55 28.86
C LYS A 771 9.10 2.73 29.40
N THR A 772 10.34 2.86 28.94
CA THR A 772 11.24 3.99 29.18
C THR A 772 11.56 4.70 27.87
N ASP A 773 11.32 6.00 27.76
CA ASP A 773 11.66 6.75 26.55
C ASP A 773 13.19 6.90 26.45
N LEU A 774 13.77 6.47 25.32
CA LEU A 774 15.20 6.64 25.00
C LEU A 774 15.46 7.88 24.15
N LEU A 775 14.51 8.24 23.30
CA LEU A 775 14.53 9.45 22.48
C LEU A 775 13.13 10.08 22.43
N VAL A 776 13.08 11.39 22.59
CA VAL A 776 11.95 12.23 22.18
C VAL A 776 12.47 13.24 21.18
N ALA A 777 12.11 13.08 19.91
CA ALA A 777 12.55 13.92 18.81
C ALA A 777 11.79 15.27 18.82
N THR A 778 12.25 16.19 19.68
CA THR A 778 11.69 17.54 19.80
C THR A 778 11.66 18.27 18.45
N ASP A 779 10.58 19.00 18.19
CA ASP A 779 10.27 19.73 16.95
C ASP A 779 10.02 18.86 15.70
N ALA A 780 10.42 17.58 15.74
CA ALA A 780 10.12 16.63 14.69
C ALA A 780 8.71 16.05 14.87
N SER A 781 8.09 15.67 13.76
CA SER A 781 6.73 15.14 13.72
C SER A 781 6.65 13.87 12.90
N SER A 782 5.78 12.97 13.33
CA SER A 782 5.31 11.85 12.53
C SER A 782 4.36 12.28 11.41
N ASN A 783 4.01 11.30 10.59
CA ASN A 783 3.14 11.40 9.43
C ASN A 783 1.83 10.61 9.61
N ASN A 784 0.93 10.73 8.64
CA ASN A 784 -0.23 9.86 8.45
C ASN A 784 -1.26 9.88 9.60
N GLY A 785 -1.42 11.04 10.26
CA GLY A 785 -2.46 11.27 11.26
C GLY A 785 -2.31 10.34 12.46
N SER A 786 -3.32 9.52 12.75
CA SER A 786 -3.30 8.57 13.86
C SER A 786 -2.37 7.37 13.62
N LYS A 787 -1.92 7.13 12.38
CA LYS A 787 -0.90 6.10 12.08
C LYS A 787 0.45 6.46 12.69
N SER A 788 0.75 7.75 12.84
CA SER A 788 1.92 8.26 13.58
C SER A 788 3.24 7.64 13.11
N THR A 789 3.40 7.44 11.81
CA THR A 789 4.55 6.76 11.21
C THR A 789 5.74 7.71 11.05
N PRO A 790 6.98 7.18 11.04
CA PRO A 790 8.13 7.96 10.59
C PRO A 790 7.99 8.35 9.11
N THR A 791 8.89 9.21 8.63
CA THR A 791 9.10 9.35 7.17
C THR A 791 9.75 8.09 6.61
N LEU A 792 10.72 7.54 7.35
CA LEU A 792 11.39 6.27 7.11
C LEU A 792 12.12 5.84 8.38
N THR A 793 12.28 4.54 8.60
CA THR A 793 13.31 4.01 9.52
C THR A 793 14.04 2.84 8.89
N ALA A 794 15.37 2.89 8.85
CA ALA A 794 16.20 1.84 8.28
C ALA A 794 17.66 2.01 8.74
N ASP A 795 18.47 0.95 8.70
CA ASP A 795 19.95 1.05 8.74
C ASP A 795 20.44 1.75 7.47
N LEU A 796 20.53 3.08 7.51
CA LEU A 796 20.91 3.89 6.36
C LEU A 796 22.41 4.10 6.30
N PHE A 797 23.09 4.11 7.44
CA PHE A 797 24.53 4.26 7.59
C PHE A 797 24.92 3.91 9.04
N GLY A 798 26.20 4.04 9.40
CA GLY A 798 26.64 3.61 10.70
C GLY A 798 26.69 2.08 10.77
N ASP A 799 26.52 1.53 11.96
CA ASP A 799 26.48 0.09 12.17
C ASP A 799 25.05 -0.45 12.00
N TRP A 800 24.76 -1.66 12.46
CA TRP A 800 23.51 -2.39 12.20
C TRP A 800 22.22 -1.76 12.75
N ARG A 801 22.31 -0.69 13.53
CA ARG A 801 21.13 -0.08 14.16
C ARG A 801 20.47 0.90 13.21
N GLU A 802 19.19 1.10 13.43
CA GLU A 802 18.33 1.75 12.47
C GLU A 802 18.31 3.27 12.71
N GLU A 803 18.49 4.05 11.65
CA GLU A 803 18.24 5.48 11.66
C GLU A 803 16.73 5.77 11.66
N LEU A 804 16.38 6.94 12.21
CA LEU A 804 15.01 7.47 12.22
C LEU A 804 14.94 8.76 11.41
N VAL A 805 14.08 8.78 10.40
CA VAL A 805 13.79 9.96 9.57
C VAL A 805 12.44 10.55 9.95
N LEU A 806 12.42 11.81 10.37
CA LEU A 806 11.20 12.56 10.68
C LEU A 806 11.19 13.92 10.00
N ARG A 807 10.01 14.42 9.64
CA ARG A 807 9.89 15.81 9.18
C ARG A 807 9.99 16.79 10.36
N VAL A 808 10.57 17.96 10.12
CA VAL A 808 10.52 19.10 11.05
C VAL A 808 9.90 20.25 10.28
N GLY A 809 8.71 20.69 10.71
CA GLY A 809 7.90 21.58 9.88
C GLY A 809 7.57 20.94 8.53
N ASN A 810 7.65 21.74 7.47
CA ASN A 810 7.43 21.32 6.08
C ASN A 810 8.62 21.66 5.17
N ASP A 811 9.76 22.07 5.73
CA ASP A 811 10.92 22.57 5.01
C ASP A 811 12.19 21.75 5.21
N LYS A 812 12.19 20.76 6.12
CA LYS A 812 13.34 19.85 6.30
C LYS A 812 12.94 18.46 6.81
N LEU A 813 13.78 17.47 6.50
CA LEU A 813 13.82 16.18 7.21
C LEU A 813 14.93 16.22 8.24
N ARG A 814 14.79 15.44 9.30
CA ARG A 814 15.81 15.21 10.32
C ARG A 814 16.11 13.73 10.40
N LEU A 815 17.37 13.37 10.17
CA LEU A 815 17.89 12.02 10.21
C LEU A 815 18.61 11.82 11.53
N TYR A 816 18.04 11.00 12.40
CA TYR A 816 18.61 10.63 13.69
C TYR A 816 19.39 9.33 13.57
N THR A 817 20.56 9.27 14.20
CA THR A 817 21.35 8.04 14.39
C THR A 817 21.67 7.87 15.87
N THR A 818 21.82 6.63 16.33
CA THR A 818 22.10 6.36 17.74
C THR A 818 23.56 6.67 18.09
N THR A 819 23.79 7.02 19.36
CA THR A 819 25.14 7.22 19.93
C THR A 819 25.41 6.32 21.13
N ILE A 820 24.49 5.40 21.41
CA ILE A 820 24.64 4.41 22.48
C ILE A 820 25.68 3.38 21.98
N PRO A 821 26.74 3.04 22.71
CA PRO A 821 27.64 1.98 22.29
C PRO A 821 26.99 0.59 22.34
N THR A 822 27.28 -0.25 21.35
CA THR A 822 26.96 -1.70 21.36
C THR A 822 28.24 -2.52 21.30
N GLU A 823 28.23 -3.68 21.96
CA GLU A 823 29.28 -4.71 21.86
C GLU A 823 29.01 -5.73 20.74
N HIS A 824 27.88 -5.64 20.05
CA HIS A 824 27.49 -6.57 19.00
C HIS A 824 27.96 -6.09 17.62
N LYS A 825 28.52 -7.04 16.84
CA LYS A 825 28.96 -6.82 15.46
C LYS A 825 28.03 -7.56 14.52
N ILE A 826 26.98 -6.89 14.08
CA ILE A 826 26.01 -7.40 13.10
C ILE A 826 26.25 -6.68 11.77
N ARG A 827 26.05 -7.41 10.67
CA ARG A 827 26.18 -6.81 9.33
C ARG A 827 25.11 -5.76 9.13
N THR A 828 25.36 -4.82 8.23
CA THR A 828 24.32 -3.86 7.85
C THR A 828 23.04 -4.62 7.47
N LEU A 829 21.91 -4.24 8.05
CA LEU A 829 20.62 -4.90 7.83
C LEU A 829 20.17 -4.74 6.38
N MET A 830 20.65 -3.71 5.68
CA MET A 830 20.40 -3.55 4.25
C MET A 830 21.09 -4.59 3.35
N HIS A 831 21.97 -5.43 3.92
CA HIS A 831 22.47 -6.64 3.25
C HIS A 831 21.80 -7.94 3.72
N ASP A 832 20.76 -7.85 4.55
CA ASP A 832 19.79 -8.92 4.73
C ASP A 832 18.68 -8.76 3.67
N PRO A 833 18.53 -9.71 2.72
CA PRO A 833 17.57 -9.57 1.62
C PRO A 833 16.12 -9.33 2.08
N GLN A 834 15.69 -10.00 3.15
CA GLN A 834 14.34 -9.83 3.69
C GLN A 834 14.16 -8.42 4.26
N TYR A 835 15.05 -7.98 5.15
CA TYR A 835 15.01 -6.63 5.70
C TYR A 835 15.02 -5.57 4.59
N ARG A 836 15.93 -5.67 3.62
CA ARG A 836 16.03 -4.71 2.51
C ARG A 836 14.77 -4.64 1.65
N ASN A 837 14.14 -5.78 1.38
CA ASN A 837 12.87 -5.83 0.67
C ASN A 837 11.73 -5.24 1.49
N GLN A 838 11.70 -5.49 2.81
CA GLN A 838 10.67 -4.93 3.69
C GLN A 838 10.85 -3.41 3.91
N VAL A 839 12.07 -2.88 3.92
CA VAL A 839 12.33 -1.43 3.87
C VAL A 839 11.77 -0.82 2.58
N ALA A 840 11.87 -1.52 1.45
CA ALA A 840 11.24 -1.06 0.20
C ALA A 840 9.70 -1.03 0.31
N CYS A 841 9.11 -1.91 1.11
CA CYS A 841 7.68 -1.99 1.37
C CYS A 841 7.20 -0.98 2.43
N GLU A 842 8.08 -0.40 3.24
CA GLU A 842 7.69 0.41 4.41
C GLU A 842 6.73 1.57 4.06
N ASN A 843 6.91 2.22 2.91
CA ASN A 843 6.10 3.37 2.49
C ASN A 843 4.65 3.02 2.12
N ILE A 844 4.31 1.74 1.95
CA ILE A 844 3.07 1.37 1.29
C ILE A 844 1.88 1.43 2.24
N THR A 845 0.81 2.10 1.80
CA THR A 845 -0.46 2.17 2.52
C THR A 845 -0.33 2.49 4.03
N TYR A 846 -0.43 1.51 4.93
CA TYR A 846 -0.22 1.68 6.36
C TYR A 846 1.13 1.06 6.68
N ASN A 847 2.13 1.93 6.76
CA ASN A 847 3.53 1.58 6.93
C ASN A 847 3.70 0.53 8.05
N GLN A 848 4.52 -0.49 7.81
CA GLN A 848 4.85 -1.54 8.77
C GLN A 848 6.37 -1.59 8.95
N PRO A 849 6.89 -1.94 10.14
CA PRO A 849 8.33 -2.02 10.38
C PRO A 849 8.96 -3.18 9.59
N PRO A 850 10.19 -3.03 9.07
CA PRO A 850 10.92 -4.12 8.44
C PRO A 850 11.42 -5.14 9.47
N HIS A 851 11.63 -6.39 9.07
CA HIS A 851 12.20 -7.45 9.90
C HIS A 851 13.36 -8.15 9.19
N PRO A 852 14.47 -8.40 9.90
CA PRO A 852 15.53 -9.26 9.39
C PRO A 852 15.05 -10.71 9.21
N SER A 853 15.71 -11.45 8.32
CA SER A 853 15.44 -12.89 8.11
C SER A 853 15.88 -13.80 9.27
N PHE A 854 16.43 -13.23 10.34
CA PHE A 854 16.98 -13.95 11.49
C PHE A 854 16.49 -13.34 12.81
N TYR A 855 16.40 -14.17 13.83
CA TYR A 855 16.11 -13.73 15.20
C TYR A 855 17.38 -13.22 15.92
N LEU A 856 17.24 -12.17 16.74
CA LEU A 856 18.30 -11.62 17.58
C LEU A 856 17.97 -11.78 19.05
N ASP A 857 18.86 -12.45 19.79
CA ASP A 857 18.75 -12.65 21.23
C ASP A 857 20.10 -13.11 21.83
N PRO A 858 20.43 -12.77 23.09
CA PRO A 858 21.68 -13.20 23.73
C PRO A 858 21.88 -14.72 23.86
N ALA A 859 20.81 -15.52 23.82
CA ALA A 859 20.88 -16.98 23.87
C ALA A 859 21.27 -17.62 22.54
N TYR A 860 21.26 -16.87 21.43
CA TYR A 860 21.53 -17.35 20.08
C TYR A 860 22.82 -16.75 19.51
N PRO A 861 23.54 -17.45 18.62
CA PRO A 861 24.68 -16.88 17.95
C PRO A 861 24.27 -15.72 17.03
N LEU A 862 25.10 -14.68 16.94
CA LEU A 862 24.92 -13.62 15.94
C LEU A 862 24.93 -14.21 14.51
N PRO A 863 24.19 -13.59 13.56
CA PRO A 863 24.09 -14.09 12.20
C PRO A 863 25.46 -14.14 11.51
N ALA A 864 25.79 -15.32 10.98
CA ALA A 864 27.02 -15.56 10.23
C ALA A 864 26.98 -14.88 8.85
N ARG A 865 28.14 -14.84 8.17
CA ARG A 865 28.20 -14.37 6.79
C ARG A 865 27.31 -15.21 5.86
N ARG A 866 26.37 -14.55 5.17
CA ARG A 866 25.57 -15.16 4.10
C ARG A 866 26.44 -15.61 2.91
N THR A 867 26.08 -16.73 2.32
CA THR A 867 26.77 -17.30 1.13
C THR A 867 25.90 -17.28 -0.12
N ASP A 868 24.64 -16.88 0.02
CA ASP A 868 23.58 -16.83 -0.98
C ASP A 868 23.39 -15.43 -1.59
N ILE A 869 24.23 -14.46 -1.21
CA ILE A 869 24.19 -13.07 -1.66
C ILE A 869 25.42 -12.66 -2.47
N ASN A 870 25.24 -11.70 -3.37
CA ASN A 870 26.28 -11.04 -4.13
C ASN A 870 26.16 -9.52 -3.99
N VAL A 871 26.96 -8.96 -3.08
CA VAL A 871 27.10 -7.52 -2.90
C VAL A 871 27.84 -6.94 -4.12
N ALA A 872 27.22 -5.99 -4.81
CA ALA A 872 27.83 -5.33 -5.97
C ALA A 872 29.16 -4.65 -5.58
N LYS A 873 30.09 -4.56 -6.53
CA LYS A 873 31.43 -3.99 -6.30
C LYS A 873 31.67 -2.81 -7.21
N LYS A 874 32.33 -1.78 -6.65
CA LYS A 874 32.73 -0.56 -7.35
C LYS A 874 33.96 -0.75 -8.25
#